data_AF-A0A7Z2Q040-F1
#
_entry.id   AF-A0A7Z2Q040-F1
#
_cell.length_a   1.000
_cell.length_b   1.000
_cell.length_c   1.000
_cell.angle_alpha   90.00
_cell.angle_beta   90.00
_cell.angle_gamma   90.00
#
_symmetry.space_group_name_H-M   'P 1'
#
loop_
_entity.id
_entity.type
_entity.pdbx_description
1 polymer ?
#
loop_
_entity_poly.entity_id
_entity_poly.type
_entity_poly.pdbx_seq_one_letter_code
_entity_poly.pdbx_strand_id
1 'polypeptide(L)'
;MTKTVQKITLSPSRDIPFNKLVLSQSNVRRVKAGVSIEQLAESIAQRTLLQSLNVRAVVDAEGTETGMFEVPAGGRRYRALELLVKQKRMSKTQAVPCVVREGGIAEDDSIAENDERIGLHPLDQFRAFLTLRDLGMSEEEIASRHFVTSAIVKQRLRLASVSTKLQEVYAEDGMTLEQLMAFSVNGDQARQEQVWDNVSRSGYDEPYQIRRMLTENAIRASDRRARFVGLAAYEQAGGPVLRDLFEDDGGGWLQDVALLDRLVAEKLKAAADAIAVEGWKWISVAVDFPFGHASGLLKLEGTPAALTVDQQTAVDALKAEQDRLETEYQDANELPDEVDQRLGEIETLLLSLEDQPMIFDSADIARAGVIISIDSEGRLVPDRGYVRPEDETLVVESDVADGGHPFDENKGSEPAHRTAITVAGMASEPAEEEDEREKPLPDRLITELTAHRTLALRDALAQHPSIAFLAVLHNFALATFYRFASSGSCLEISIRTPAFPAQAPGLKDSASAGAIDARHETWKARLPNDEKDLWNTLAALDGHAQSSLFAHCASFAINALHEPANRYNQGRVSAHGVASRLDQADVLARAVGLDMVQAGWRPTIDNYLGRITKSHILDAVREAKGEASAQLIDHLKKSDMAREAERLLDGTGWLPAPLRLAGAAPSLGQDGEASPLPEFLAEDEHDGPEKVQRHSVAAE
;
A
#
# COMPACT_ATOMS: atom_id res chain seq x y z
N MET A 1 67.14 37.30 26.57
CA MET A 1 67.13 37.92 25.22
C MET A 1 65.69 38.04 24.76
N THR A 2 65.12 39.23 24.77
CA THR A 2 63.79 39.51 24.21
C THR A 2 63.91 39.47 22.69
N LYS A 3 63.30 38.47 22.03
CA LYS A 3 63.16 38.45 20.57
C LYS A 3 62.34 39.68 20.17
N THR A 4 62.98 40.65 19.54
CA THR A 4 62.31 41.80 18.92
C THR A 4 61.32 41.27 17.89
N VAL A 5 60.02 41.52 18.11
CA VAL A 5 58.97 41.19 17.15
C VAL A 5 59.23 42.00 15.88
N GLN A 6 59.55 41.34 14.77
CA GLN A 6 59.68 41.99 13.48
C GLN A 6 58.31 42.51 13.04
N LYS A 7 58.22 43.83 12.82
CA LYS A 7 57.02 44.44 12.26
C LYS A 7 56.97 44.09 10.77
N ILE A 8 55.81 43.60 10.32
CA ILE A 8 55.58 43.33 8.89
C ILE A 8 55.29 44.63 8.15
N THR A 9 55.76 44.71 6.91
CA THR A 9 55.44 45.80 5.97
C THR A 9 54.54 45.22 4.88
N LEU A 10 53.38 45.84 4.65
CA LEU A 10 52.45 45.41 3.61
C LEU A 10 52.91 45.95 2.25
N SER A 11 52.77 45.12 1.20
CA SER A 11 53.04 45.52 -0.18
C SER A 11 52.09 46.64 -0.64
N PRO A 12 52.58 47.69 -1.31
CA PRO A 12 51.73 48.77 -1.83
C PRO A 12 50.91 48.30 -3.04
N SER A 13 49.66 48.79 -3.13
CA SER A 13 48.85 48.68 -4.35
C SER A 13 49.30 49.72 -5.38
N ARG A 14 49.48 49.32 -6.63
CA ARG A 14 49.85 50.20 -7.74
C ARG A 14 49.01 49.89 -8.98
N ASP A 15 48.53 50.93 -9.64
CA ASP A 15 47.82 50.79 -10.91
C ASP A 15 48.84 50.67 -12.05
N ILE A 16 48.80 49.55 -12.76
CA ILE A 16 49.76 49.22 -13.83
C ILE A 16 48.99 49.09 -15.15
N PRO A 17 49.41 49.79 -16.23
CA PRO A 17 48.81 49.61 -17.55
C PRO A 17 48.85 48.14 -18.01
N PHE A 18 47.75 47.62 -18.55
CA PHE A 18 47.65 46.21 -18.93
C PHE A 18 48.74 45.75 -19.91
N ASN A 19 49.17 46.61 -20.83
CA ASN A 19 50.27 46.32 -21.76
C ASN A 19 51.65 46.12 -21.11
N LYS A 20 51.81 46.43 -19.82
CA LYS A 20 53.03 46.18 -19.04
C LYS A 20 52.96 44.90 -18.20
N LEU A 21 51.84 44.18 -18.25
CA LEU A 21 51.61 42.95 -17.50
C LEU A 21 51.82 41.72 -18.40
N VAL A 22 52.58 40.73 -17.92
CA VAL A 22 52.86 39.46 -18.60
C VAL A 22 52.43 38.30 -17.71
N LEU A 23 51.80 37.28 -18.29
CA LEU A 23 51.41 36.09 -17.54
C LEU A 23 52.64 35.24 -17.20
N SER A 24 52.86 34.92 -15.92
CA SER A 24 53.96 34.05 -15.49
C SER A 24 53.66 32.58 -15.79
N GLN A 25 54.71 31.79 -16.04
CA GLN A 25 54.63 30.32 -16.23
C GLN A 25 54.49 29.56 -14.90
N SER A 26 54.71 30.24 -13.76
CA SER A 26 54.69 29.65 -12.41
C SER A 26 53.28 29.44 -11.81
N ASN A 27 52.21 29.59 -12.59
CA ASN A 27 50.85 29.36 -12.10
C ASN A 27 50.61 27.86 -11.84
N VAL A 28 50.32 27.53 -10.58
CA VAL A 28 50.20 26.13 -10.11
C VAL A 28 48.88 25.48 -10.55
N ARG A 29 47.85 26.28 -10.88
CA ARG A 29 46.53 25.77 -11.27
C ARG A 29 46.49 25.35 -12.75
N ARG A 30 46.81 24.08 -13.03
CA ARG A 30 46.84 23.49 -14.38
C ARG A 30 45.49 22.92 -14.85
N VAL A 31 44.60 22.58 -13.92
CA VAL A 31 43.27 22.01 -14.22
C VAL A 31 42.22 23.12 -14.34
N LYS A 32 41.46 23.12 -15.45
CA LYS A 32 40.37 24.08 -15.70
C LYS A 32 39.09 23.67 -14.94
N ALA A 33 39.04 23.92 -13.63
CA ALA A 33 37.82 23.76 -12.84
C ALA A 33 37.23 25.14 -12.42
N GLY A 34 35.94 25.35 -12.68
CA GLY A 34 35.17 26.56 -12.30
C GLY A 34 34.84 27.53 -13.44
N VAL A 35 34.26 28.70 -13.10
CA VAL A 35 33.75 29.76 -14.00
C VAL A 35 34.61 30.01 -15.24
N SER A 36 34.00 30.06 -16.43
CA SER A 36 34.75 30.23 -17.68
C SER A 36 35.46 31.60 -17.74
N ILE A 37 36.47 31.74 -18.60
CA ILE A 37 37.21 33.02 -18.74
C ILE A 37 36.27 34.09 -19.31
N GLU A 38 35.34 33.68 -20.17
CA GLU A 38 34.32 34.51 -20.80
C GLU A 38 33.32 35.03 -19.75
N GLN A 39 32.81 34.17 -18.87
CA GLN A 39 31.94 34.56 -17.76
C GLN A 39 32.65 35.53 -16.80
N LEU A 40 33.93 35.26 -16.49
CA LEU A 40 34.73 36.16 -15.66
C LEU A 40 34.97 37.52 -16.33
N ALA A 41 35.16 37.56 -17.66
CA ALA A 41 35.29 38.80 -18.41
C ALA A 41 34.01 39.64 -18.35
N GLU A 42 32.84 39.02 -18.51
CA GLU A 42 31.57 39.73 -18.39
C GLU A 42 31.34 40.24 -16.96
N SER A 43 31.68 39.43 -15.94
CA SER A 43 31.61 39.86 -14.54
C SER A 43 32.48 41.10 -14.28
N ILE A 44 33.71 41.14 -14.84
CA ILE A 44 34.60 42.30 -14.70
C ILE A 44 34.02 43.52 -15.43
N ALA A 45 33.44 43.33 -16.62
CA ALA A 45 32.82 44.42 -17.35
C ALA A 45 31.64 45.05 -16.59
N GLN A 46 30.87 44.25 -15.85
CA GLN A 46 29.74 44.72 -15.05
C GLN A 46 30.14 45.30 -13.68
N ARG A 47 31.11 44.68 -13.00
CA ARG A 47 31.40 44.92 -11.57
C ARG A 47 32.81 45.45 -11.29
N THR A 48 33.59 45.76 -12.32
CA THR A 48 35.04 46.02 -12.25
C THR A 48 35.86 44.85 -11.70
N LEU A 49 37.18 45.02 -11.64
CA LEU A 49 38.10 44.03 -11.06
C LEU A 49 38.05 44.11 -9.52
N LEU A 50 37.24 43.25 -8.90
CA LEU A 50 37.03 43.24 -7.44
C LEU A 50 38.25 42.77 -6.63
N GLN A 51 39.12 41.95 -7.23
CA GLN A 51 40.33 41.43 -6.57
C GLN A 51 41.54 41.72 -7.46
N SER A 52 42.47 42.53 -6.96
CA SER A 52 43.68 42.96 -7.65
C SER A 52 44.58 41.79 -8.07
N LEU A 53 45.44 42.03 -9.06
CA LEU A 53 46.43 41.05 -9.51
C LEU A 53 47.68 41.12 -8.61
N ASN A 54 48.22 39.96 -8.23
CA ASN A 54 49.52 39.92 -7.59
C ASN A 54 50.60 39.90 -8.67
N VAL A 55 51.57 40.81 -8.59
CA VAL A 55 52.57 41.01 -9.63
C VAL A 55 53.98 41.16 -9.06
N ARG A 56 54.98 40.77 -9.83
CA ARG A 56 56.40 40.96 -9.51
C ARG A 56 57.10 41.70 -10.64
N ALA A 57 58.06 42.56 -10.31
CA ALA A 57 58.85 43.26 -11.32
C ALA A 57 59.72 42.26 -12.08
N VAL A 58 59.70 42.31 -13.41
CA VAL A 58 60.64 41.53 -14.23
C VAL A 58 61.97 42.26 -14.24
N VAL A 59 63.01 41.60 -13.72
CA VAL A 59 64.38 42.10 -13.70
C VAL A 59 65.18 41.55 -14.88
N ASP A 60 66.11 42.34 -15.42
CA ASP A 60 67.07 41.89 -16.43
C ASP A 60 68.21 41.07 -15.81
N ALA A 61 69.16 40.62 -16.66
CA ALA A 61 70.29 39.78 -16.22
C ALA A 61 71.23 40.50 -15.23
N GLU A 62 71.14 41.82 -15.17
CA GLU A 62 71.90 42.71 -14.30
C GLU A 62 71.11 43.13 -13.04
N GLY A 63 69.87 42.66 -12.87
CA GLY A 63 69.03 42.90 -11.69
C GLY A 63 68.27 44.24 -11.71
N THR A 64 68.19 44.91 -12.86
CA THR A 64 67.47 46.18 -13.04
C THR A 64 66.05 45.93 -13.50
N GLU A 65 65.08 46.68 -12.96
CA GLU A 65 63.67 46.55 -13.34
C GLU A 65 63.44 46.98 -14.80
N THR A 66 62.95 46.06 -15.62
CA THR A 66 62.66 46.28 -17.05
C THR A 66 61.42 47.14 -17.30
N GLY A 67 60.69 47.50 -16.23
CA GLY A 67 59.41 48.20 -16.30
C GLY A 67 58.21 47.32 -16.67
N MET A 68 58.43 46.01 -16.87
CA MET A 68 57.41 44.98 -17.07
C MET A 68 57.15 44.22 -15.78
N PHE A 69 55.93 43.69 -15.62
CA PHE A 69 55.53 42.95 -14.43
C PHE A 69 54.98 41.58 -14.80
N GLU A 70 55.46 40.54 -14.14
CA GLU A 70 54.91 39.21 -14.27
C GLU A 70 53.76 38.99 -13.28
N VAL A 71 52.76 38.20 -13.70
CA VAL A 71 51.58 37.85 -12.91
C VAL A 71 51.68 36.39 -12.47
N PRO A 72 52.30 36.09 -11.30
CA PRO A 72 52.38 34.73 -10.77
C PRO A 72 51.02 34.22 -10.27
N ALA A 73 50.22 35.08 -9.64
CA ALA A 73 48.91 34.74 -9.08
C ALA A 73 47.80 35.59 -9.71
N GLY A 74 46.68 34.96 -10.09
CA GLY A 74 45.57 35.63 -10.80
C GLY A 74 45.53 35.47 -12.32
N GLY A 75 46.19 34.45 -12.89
CA GLY A 75 46.22 34.22 -14.33
C GLY A 75 44.87 34.13 -15.05
N ARG A 76 43.79 33.68 -14.38
CA ARG A 76 42.43 33.68 -14.95
C ARG A 76 41.88 35.10 -15.15
N ARG A 77 42.09 35.99 -14.17
CA ARG A 77 41.70 37.40 -14.26
C ARG A 77 42.50 38.12 -15.33
N TYR A 78 43.81 37.86 -15.42
CA TYR A 78 44.64 38.37 -16.52
C TYR A 78 44.07 37.97 -17.90
N ARG A 79 43.74 36.70 -18.11
CA ARG A 79 43.15 36.23 -19.38
C ARG A 79 41.76 36.80 -19.65
N ALA A 80 40.95 37.05 -18.62
CA ALA A 80 39.65 37.71 -18.76
C ALA A 80 39.80 39.18 -19.21
N LEU A 81 40.77 39.91 -18.64
CA LEU A 81 41.13 41.27 -19.10
C LEU A 81 41.68 41.24 -20.52
N GLU A 82 42.53 40.24 -20.86
CA GLU A 82 43.03 40.04 -22.21
C GLU A 82 41.87 39.84 -23.22
N LEU A 83 40.86 39.07 -22.83
CA LEU A 83 39.66 38.86 -23.64
C LEU A 83 38.87 40.16 -23.82
N LEU A 84 38.67 40.96 -22.78
CA LEU A 84 38.01 42.27 -22.87
C LEU A 84 38.75 43.24 -23.79
N VAL A 85 40.09 43.22 -23.76
CA VAL A 85 40.94 44.00 -24.67
C VAL A 85 40.80 43.51 -26.11
N LYS A 86 40.79 42.19 -26.36
CA LYS A 86 40.56 41.60 -27.69
C LYS A 86 39.18 41.95 -28.23
N GLN A 87 38.16 41.96 -27.37
CA GLN A 87 36.78 42.37 -27.69
C GLN A 87 36.63 43.90 -27.84
N LYS A 88 37.70 44.69 -27.65
CA LYS A 88 37.71 46.17 -27.68
C LYS A 88 36.80 46.83 -26.62
N ARG A 89 36.42 46.09 -25.57
CA ARG A 89 35.67 46.62 -24.42
C ARG A 89 36.57 47.26 -23.36
N MET A 90 37.90 47.07 -23.46
CA MET A 90 38.92 47.66 -22.59
C MET A 90 40.12 48.11 -23.43
N SER A 91 40.75 49.24 -23.06
CA SER A 91 41.96 49.72 -23.74
C SER A 91 43.21 48.98 -23.24
N LYS A 92 44.23 48.80 -24.10
CA LYS A 92 45.51 48.17 -23.72
C LYS A 92 46.30 48.95 -22.68
N THR A 93 46.03 50.25 -22.56
CA THR A 93 46.68 51.17 -21.62
C THR A 93 45.84 51.41 -20.37
N GLN A 94 44.69 50.76 -20.24
CA GLN A 94 43.85 50.86 -19.05
C GLN A 94 44.65 50.43 -17.83
N ALA A 95 44.60 51.26 -16.78
CA ALA A 95 45.29 51.01 -15.53
C ALA A 95 44.58 49.88 -14.77
N VAL A 96 45.33 48.83 -14.40
CA VAL A 96 44.84 47.65 -13.69
C VAL A 96 45.37 47.67 -12.26
N PRO A 97 44.51 47.54 -11.24
CA PRO A 97 44.96 47.53 -9.85
C PRO A 97 45.76 46.26 -9.55
N CYS A 98 47.02 46.44 -9.14
CA CYS A 98 47.96 45.36 -8.85
C CYS A 98 48.59 45.52 -7.46
N VAL A 99 48.98 44.43 -6.82
CA VAL A 99 49.78 44.42 -5.59
C VAL A 99 51.17 43.92 -5.94
N VAL A 100 52.20 44.74 -5.71
CA VAL A 100 53.58 44.43 -6.09
C VAL A 100 54.28 43.69 -4.97
N ARG A 101 54.74 42.46 -5.23
CA ARG A 101 55.55 41.66 -4.30
C ARG A 101 57.04 41.83 -4.62
N GLU A 102 57.82 42.23 -3.62
CA GLU A 102 59.27 42.50 -3.75
C GLU A 102 60.14 41.32 -3.26
N GLY A 103 59.55 40.27 -2.67
CA GLY A 103 60.28 39.11 -2.15
C GLY A 103 59.45 37.81 -2.14
N GLY A 104 60.09 36.69 -1.82
CA GLY A 104 59.49 35.34 -1.83
C GLY A 104 59.65 34.61 -3.17
N ILE A 105 59.00 33.45 -3.31
CA ILE A 105 59.03 32.61 -4.53
C ILE A 105 57.66 32.67 -5.23
N ALA A 106 57.62 32.76 -6.55
CA ALA A 106 56.40 33.02 -7.32
C ALA A 106 55.37 31.87 -7.19
N GLU A 107 55.85 30.64 -7.10
CA GLU A 107 55.06 29.43 -6.89
C GLU A 107 54.36 29.44 -5.53
N ASP A 108 55.04 29.91 -4.48
CA ASP A 108 54.52 29.97 -3.11
C ASP A 108 53.39 31.01 -3.00
N ASP A 109 53.57 32.20 -3.59
CA ASP A 109 52.51 33.21 -3.69
C ASP A 109 51.29 32.66 -4.45
N SER A 110 51.49 31.85 -5.50
CA SER A 110 50.39 31.24 -6.26
C SER A 110 49.65 30.15 -5.48
N ILE A 111 50.33 29.43 -4.57
CA ILE A 111 49.72 28.40 -3.71
C ILE A 111 48.95 29.08 -2.59
N ALA A 112 49.59 30.00 -1.86
CA ALA A 112 48.97 30.75 -0.76
C ALA A 112 47.69 31.46 -1.22
N GLU A 113 47.70 32.10 -2.39
CA GLU A 113 46.52 32.77 -2.94
C GLU A 113 45.35 31.84 -3.26
N ASN A 114 45.62 30.55 -3.49
CA ASN A 114 44.59 29.55 -3.77
C ASN A 114 44.14 28.83 -2.49
N ASP A 115 45.06 28.57 -1.55
CA ASP A 115 44.78 27.85 -0.29
C ASP A 115 44.04 28.74 0.72
N GLU A 116 44.31 30.05 0.74
CA GLU A 116 43.60 31.00 1.60
C GLU A 116 42.16 31.28 1.13
N ARG A 117 41.74 30.77 -0.04
CA ARG A 117 40.38 30.96 -0.56
C ARG A 117 39.43 29.93 0.03
N ILE A 118 38.73 30.34 1.08
CA ILE A 118 37.55 29.63 1.57
C ILE A 118 36.36 30.06 0.72
N GLY A 119 35.76 29.10 0.02
CA GLY A 119 34.55 29.34 -0.77
C GLY A 119 33.38 29.77 0.13
N LEU A 120 32.48 30.57 -0.40
CA LEU A 120 31.25 30.94 0.30
C LEU A 120 30.45 29.67 0.62
N HIS A 121 29.98 29.53 1.86
CA HIS A 121 29.14 28.40 2.23
C HIS A 121 27.86 28.41 1.39
N PRO A 122 27.34 27.25 0.91
CA PRO A 122 26.12 27.23 0.09
C PRO A 122 24.96 27.99 0.73
N LEU A 123 24.79 27.89 2.05
CA LEU A 123 23.72 28.61 2.77
C LEU A 123 23.80 30.13 2.61
N ASP A 124 25.01 30.69 2.66
CA ASP A 124 25.21 32.14 2.51
C ASP A 124 24.86 32.60 1.10
N GLN A 125 25.09 31.75 0.10
CA GLN A 125 24.62 32.00 -1.26
C GLN A 125 23.08 32.02 -1.32
N PHE A 126 22.40 31.13 -0.60
CA PHE A 126 20.92 31.08 -0.58
C PHE A 126 20.35 32.37 0.02
N ARG A 127 20.92 32.80 1.17
CA ARG A 127 20.56 34.04 1.86
C ARG A 127 20.88 35.28 1.03
N ALA A 128 21.99 35.29 0.29
CA ALA A 128 22.33 36.36 -0.62
C ALA A 128 21.29 36.49 -1.74
N PHE A 129 20.85 35.40 -2.36
CA PHE A 129 19.82 35.44 -3.41
C PHE A 129 18.46 35.88 -2.86
N LEU A 130 18.11 35.42 -1.65
CA LEU A 130 16.91 35.87 -0.95
C LEU A 130 16.93 37.39 -0.72
N THR A 131 18.06 37.92 -0.23
CA THR A 131 18.25 39.36 -0.01
C THR A 131 18.11 40.16 -1.30
N LEU A 132 18.68 39.67 -2.42
CA LEU A 132 18.57 40.34 -3.72
C LEU A 132 17.13 40.36 -4.25
N ARG A 133 16.38 39.27 -4.04
CA ARG A 133 14.96 39.20 -4.38
C ARG A 133 14.13 40.16 -3.53
N ASP A 134 14.40 40.23 -2.23
CA ASP A 134 13.68 41.12 -1.31
C ASP A 134 14.01 42.62 -1.58
N LEU A 135 15.15 42.90 -2.19
CA LEU A 135 15.51 44.21 -2.75
C LEU A 135 14.82 44.53 -4.10
N GLY A 136 13.95 43.64 -4.59
CA GLY A 136 13.11 43.86 -5.78
C GLY A 136 13.70 43.36 -7.11
N MET A 137 14.79 42.60 -7.09
CA MET A 137 15.35 42.01 -8.32
C MET A 137 14.55 40.76 -8.74
N SER A 138 14.34 40.59 -10.04
CA SER A 138 13.70 39.38 -10.58
C SER A 138 14.65 38.17 -10.55
N GLU A 139 14.09 36.96 -10.60
CA GLU A 139 14.88 35.72 -10.62
C GLU A 139 15.79 35.65 -11.86
N GLU A 140 15.33 36.15 -13.00
CA GLU A 140 16.10 36.23 -14.25
C GLU A 140 17.26 37.23 -14.16
N GLU A 141 17.05 38.36 -13.48
CA GLU A 141 18.10 39.34 -13.24
C GLU A 141 19.18 38.79 -12.30
N ILE A 142 18.77 38.10 -11.24
CA ILE A 142 19.69 37.41 -10.31
C ILE A 142 20.47 36.33 -11.07
N ALA A 143 19.79 35.52 -11.89
CA ALA A 143 20.39 34.47 -12.70
C ALA A 143 21.48 35.02 -13.63
N SER A 144 21.13 36.07 -14.39
CA SER A 144 22.06 36.76 -15.31
C SER A 144 23.26 37.34 -14.57
N ARG A 145 23.03 38.05 -13.45
CA ARG A 145 24.10 38.68 -12.66
C ARG A 145 25.07 37.67 -12.03
N HIS A 146 24.59 36.48 -11.70
CA HIS A 146 25.37 35.43 -11.04
C HIS A 146 25.84 34.33 -12.00
N PHE A 147 25.55 34.45 -13.30
CA PHE A 147 25.89 33.48 -14.35
C PHE A 147 25.36 32.07 -14.06
N VAL A 148 24.15 32.00 -13.50
CA VAL A 148 23.43 30.76 -13.23
C VAL A 148 22.11 30.75 -14.01
N THR A 149 21.45 29.60 -14.09
CA THR A 149 20.11 29.53 -14.69
C THR A 149 19.05 30.03 -13.72
N SER A 150 17.90 30.49 -14.23
CA SER A 150 16.75 30.86 -13.40
C SER A 150 16.27 29.69 -12.53
N ALA A 151 16.37 28.46 -13.04
CA ALA A 151 16.09 27.25 -12.27
C ALA A 151 16.97 27.12 -11.02
N ILE A 152 18.28 27.40 -11.12
CA ILE A 152 19.18 27.40 -9.96
C ILE A 152 18.77 28.48 -8.96
N VAL A 153 18.40 29.69 -9.42
CA VAL A 153 17.93 30.75 -8.51
C VAL A 153 16.67 30.32 -7.77
N LYS A 154 15.69 29.73 -8.46
CA LYS A 154 14.47 29.18 -7.85
C LYS A 154 14.77 28.12 -6.79
N GLN A 155 15.63 27.16 -7.11
CA GLN A 155 16.07 26.13 -6.15
C GLN A 155 16.73 26.74 -4.91
N ARG A 156 17.62 27.73 -5.10
CA ARG A 156 18.33 28.41 -4.01
C ARG A 156 17.38 29.22 -3.13
N LEU A 157 16.41 29.90 -3.73
CA LEU A 157 15.34 30.61 -3.01
C LEU A 157 14.43 29.65 -2.24
N ARG A 158 14.15 28.46 -2.80
CA ARG A 158 13.36 27.43 -2.12
C ARG A 158 14.08 26.90 -0.89
N LEU A 159 15.38 26.65 -0.96
CA LEU A 159 16.20 26.28 0.20
C LEU A 159 16.27 27.41 1.25
N ALA A 160 16.33 28.67 0.82
CA ALA A 160 16.30 29.82 1.72
C ALA A 160 14.96 29.98 2.47
N SER A 161 13.89 29.36 1.99
CA SER A 161 12.55 29.40 2.61
C SER A 161 12.34 28.36 3.71
N VAL A 162 13.22 27.37 3.84
CA VAL A 162 13.21 26.35 4.91
C VAL A 162 13.44 27.02 6.27
N SER A 163 12.93 26.43 7.37
CA SER A 163 13.05 26.95 8.73
C SER A 163 14.48 27.40 9.05
N THR A 164 14.59 28.57 9.70
CA THR A 164 15.86 29.15 10.12
C THR A 164 16.65 28.21 11.03
N LYS A 165 15.98 27.40 11.86
CA LYS A 165 16.66 26.41 12.71
C LYS A 165 17.33 25.31 11.90
N LEU A 166 16.67 24.83 10.86
CA LEU A 166 17.25 23.79 9.98
C LEU A 166 18.40 24.36 9.15
N GLN A 167 18.30 25.63 8.74
CA GLN A 167 19.42 26.33 8.11
C GLN A 167 20.63 26.43 9.04
N GLU A 168 20.43 26.71 10.34
CA GLU A 168 21.50 26.74 11.34
C GLU A 168 22.14 25.37 11.53
N VAL A 169 21.33 24.31 11.66
CA VAL A 169 21.84 22.94 11.74
C VAL A 169 22.64 22.54 10.49
N TYR A 170 22.20 22.97 9.30
CA TYR A 170 22.98 22.79 8.06
C TYR A 170 24.29 23.60 8.07
N ALA A 171 24.29 24.80 8.65
CA ALA A 171 25.50 25.63 8.76
C ALA A 171 26.55 25.05 9.73
N GLU A 172 26.10 24.26 10.71
CA GLU A 172 26.94 23.56 11.69
C GLU A 172 27.34 22.15 11.23
N ASP A 173 27.19 21.83 9.94
CA ASP A 173 27.44 20.50 9.35
C ASP A 173 26.62 19.36 9.99
N GLY A 174 25.50 19.69 10.66
CA GLY A 174 24.62 18.74 11.32
C GLY A 174 23.61 18.05 10.39
N MET A 175 23.49 18.51 9.14
CA MET A 175 22.73 17.83 8.08
C MET A 175 23.40 18.04 6.72
N THR A 176 23.10 17.15 5.78
CA THR A 176 23.56 17.25 4.39
C THR A 176 22.64 18.14 3.56
N LEU A 177 23.13 18.56 2.38
CA LEU A 177 22.32 19.36 1.44
C LEU A 177 21.09 18.57 0.95
N GLU A 178 21.21 17.26 0.76
CA GLU A 178 20.11 16.39 0.32
C GLU A 178 18.98 16.31 1.35
N GLN A 179 19.34 16.25 2.63
CA GLN A 179 18.38 16.32 3.73
C GLN A 179 17.68 17.68 3.77
N LEU A 180 18.42 18.79 3.60
CA LEU A 180 17.83 20.12 3.53
C LEU A 180 16.89 20.29 2.33
N MET A 181 17.24 19.73 1.17
CA MET A 181 16.37 19.71 -0.02
C MET A 181 15.05 18.99 0.26
N ALA A 182 15.07 17.86 0.99
CA ALA A 182 13.86 17.14 1.38
C ALA A 182 12.90 17.96 2.26
N PHE A 183 13.43 18.80 3.17
CA PHE A 183 12.58 19.69 3.98
C PHE A 183 11.87 20.76 3.16
N SER A 184 12.39 21.07 1.97
CA SER A 184 11.80 22.08 1.11
C SER A 184 10.51 21.64 0.41
N VAL A 185 10.09 20.37 0.51
CA VAL A 185 8.81 19.90 -0.06
C VAL A 185 7.62 20.58 0.59
N ASN A 186 7.65 20.74 1.91
CA ASN A 186 6.58 21.38 2.68
C ASN A 186 7.03 22.77 3.12
N GLY A 187 6.20 23.81 2.92
CA GLY A 187 6.52 25.18 3.32
C GLY A 187 6.26 25.50 4.80
N ASP A 188 5.64 24.58 5.55
CA ASP A 188 5.35 24.76 6.97
C ASP A 188 6.60 24.54 7.83
N GLN A 189 7.16 25.64 8.32
CA GLN A 189 8.37 25.63 9.14
C GLN A 189 8.19 24.89 10.47
N ALA A 190 7.00 24.92 11.09
CA ALA A 190 6.75 24.22 12.34
C ALA A 190 6.73 22.70 12.12
N ARG A 191 6.12 22.26 11.02
CA ARG A 191 6.13 20.84 10.64
C ARG A 191 7.53 20.35 10.26
N GLN A 192 8.32 21.17 9.56
CA GLN A 192 9.72 20.88 9.25
C GLN A 192 10.54 20.64 10.52
N GLU A 193 10.45 21.54 11.52
CA GLU A 193 11.14 21.40 12.81
C GLU A 193 10.68 20.15 13.56
N GLN A 194 9.38 19.87 13.60
CA GLN A 194 8.84 18.65 14.23
C GLN A 194 9.40 17.38 13.58
N VAL A 195 9.46 17.33 12.26
CA VAL A 195 10.02 16.17 11.54
C VAL A 195 11.51 16.04 11.83
N TRP A 196 12.27 17.14 11.84
CA TRP A 196 13.69 17.14 12.20
C TRP A 196 13.95 16.60 13.61
N ASP A 197 13.19 17.04 14.61
CA ASP A 197 13.30 16.53 15.98
C ASP A 197 13.06 15.01 16.08
N ASN A 198 12.18 14.48 15.23
CA ASN A 198 11.89 13.04 15.18
C ASN A 198 12.99 12.25 14.44
N VAL A 199 13.46 12.72 13.29
CA VAL A 199 14.47 12.00 12.49
C VAL A 199 15.86 12.05 13.15
N SER A 200 16.26 13.21 13.70
CA SER A 200 17.54 13.38 14.38
C SER A 200 17.70 12.49 15.61
N ARG A 201 16.60 12.21 16.33
CA ARG A 201 16.60 11.30 17.49
C ARG A 201 16.60 9.83 17.12
N SER A 202 16.01 9.49 15.97
CA SER A 202 15.81 8.10 15.56
C SER A 202 16.94 7.57 14.68
N GLY A 203 17.76 8.45 14.09
CA GLY A 203 18.82 8.08 13.14
C GLY A 203 18.30 7.63 11.77
N TYR A 204 17.00 7.84 11.49
CA TYR A 204 16.37 7.59 10.19
C TYR A 204 16.15 8.91 9.44
N ASP A 205 17.24 9.63 9.19
CA ASP A 205 17.27 10.97 8.59
C ASP A 205 17.53 10.93 7.07
N GLU A 206 17.32 9.79 6.42
CA GLU A 206 17.43 9.67 4.97
C GLU A 206 16.44 10.62 4.24
N PRO A 207 16.83 11.27 3.13
CA PRO A 207 16.00 12.26 2.42
C PRO A 207 14.59 11.74 2.06
N TYR A 208 14.49 10.49 1.60
CA TYR A 208 13.20 9.86 1.29
C TYR A 208 12.27 9.78 2.52
N GLN A 209 12.83 9.43 3.68
CA GLN A 209 12.07 9.31 4.92
C GLN A 209 11.58 10.68 5.42
N ILE A 210 12.42 11.70 5.31
CA ILE A 210 12.04 13.10 5.61
C ILE A 210 10.85 13.52 4.75
N ARG A 211 10.90 13.31 3.43
CA ARG A 211 9.79 13.66 2.53
C ARG A 211 8.52 12.89 2.85
N ARG A 212 8.63 11.59 3.14
CA ARG A 212 7.49 10.76 3.53
C ARG A 212 6.82 11.29 4.80
N MET A 213 7.57 11.67 5.82
CA MET A 213 7.01 12.23 7.06
C MET A 213 6.40 13.63 6.89
N LEU A 214 6.95 14.43 5.97
CA LEU A 214 6.41 15.75 5.63
C LEU A 214 5.12 15.69 4.81
N THR A 215 4.88 14.59 4.10
CA THR A 215 3.73 14.39 3.18
C THR A 215 2.74 13.32 3.67
N GLU A 216 2.90 12.80 4.89
CA GLU A 216 2.09 11.69 5.44
C GLU A 216 0.57 11.96 5.44
N ASN A 217 0.17 13.21 5.66
CA ASN A 217 -1.24 13.61 5.69
C ASN A 217 -1.77 14.09 4.32
N ALA A 218 -0.95 14.02 3.27
CA ALA A 218 -1.28 14.50 1.94
C ALA A 218 -1.44 13.34 0.95
N ILE A 219 -2.29 13.52 -0.06
CA ILE A 219 -2.56 12.52 -1.09
C ILE A 219 -1.72 12.81 -2.32
N ARG A 220 -1.05 11.79 -2.87
CA ARG A 220 -0.28 11.94 -4.12
C ARG A 220 -1.21 12.27 -5.29
N ALA A 221 -0.73 13.08 -6.22
CA ALA A 221 -1.42 13.38 -7.48
C ALA A 221 -1.74 12.14 -8.32
N SER A 222 -0.98 11.05 -8.15
CA SER A 222 -1.23 9.76 -8.80
C SER A 222 -2.36 8.93 -8.18
N ASP A 223 -2.94 9.32 -7.04
CA ASP A 223 -4.12 8.66 -6.47
C ASP A 223 -5.31 8.77 -7.45
N ARG A 224 -6.05 7.67 -7.62
CA ARG A 224 -7.23 7.61 -8.50
C ARG A 224 -8.26 8.72 -8.23
N ARG A 225 -8.41 9.17 -6.98
CA ARG A 225 -9.29 10.30 -6.63
C ARG A 225 -8.77 11.61 -7.19
N ALA A 226 -7.46 11.86 -7.06
CA ALA A 226 -6.82 13.07 -7.56
C ALA A 226 -6.84 13.11 -9.10
N ARG A 227 -6.62 11.97 -9.76
CA ARG A 227 -6.75 11.81 -11.22
C ARG A 227 -8.20 12.00 -11.68
N PHE A 228 -9.17 11.42 -10.98
CA PHE A 228 -10.59 11.55 -11.32
C PHE A 228 -11.08 12.99 -11.23
N VAL A 229 -10.71 13.75 -10.20
CA VAL A 229 -11.07 15.18 -10.11
C VAL A 229 -10.25 16.02 -11.09
N GLY A 230 -8.94 15.73 -11.19
CA GLY A 230 -7.95 16.49 -11.93
C GLY A 230 -7.32 17.59 -11.07
N LEU A 231 -6.00 17.77 -11.19
CA LEU A 231 -5.23 18.76 -10.40
C LEU A 231 -5.74 20.20 -10.62
N ALA A 232 -6.05 20.56 -11.87
CA ALA A 232 -6.55 21.90 -12.20
C ALA A 232 -7.88 22.22 -11.52
N ALA A 233 -8.78 21.24 -11.41
CA ALA A 233 -10.07 21.43 -10.73
C ALA A 233 -9.90 21.56 -9.21
N TYR A 234 -8.97 20.78 -8.62
CA TYR A 234 -8.61 20.90 -7.21
C TYR A 234 -7.98 22.25 -6.87
N GLU A 235 -7.04 22.73 -7.68
CA GLU A 235 -6.40 24.04 -7.51
C GLU A 235 -7.42 25.19 -7.70
N GLN A 236 -8.33 25.09 -8.67
CA GLN A 236 -9.41 26.07 -8.86
C GLN A 236 -10.39 26.11 -7.68
N ALA A 237 -10.60 24.98 -7.00
CA ALA A 237 -11.39 24.91 -5.78
C ALA A 237 -10.63 25.43 -4.53
N GLY A 238 -9.41 25.95 -4.70
CA GLY A 238 -8.59 26.52 -3.63
C GLY A 238 -7.76 25.48 -2.86
N GLY A 239 -7.63 24.26 -3.38
CA GLY A 239 -6.87 23.19 -2.75
C GLY A 239 -5.35 23.41 -2.85
N PRO A 240 -4.61 23.39 -1.73
CA PRO A 240 -3.16 23.55 -1.75
C PRO A 240 -2.46 22.26 -2.22
N VAL A 241 -1.58 22.41 -3.21
CA VAL A 241 -0.72 21.33 -3.74
C VAL A 241 0.73 21.61 -3.36
N LEU A 242 1.35 20.68 -2.65
CA LEU A 242 2.80 20.67 -2.43
C LEU A 242 3.48 20.12 -3.66
N ARG A 243 4.52 20.81 -4.11
CA ARG A 243 5.38 20.32 -5.21
C ARG A 243 6.82 20.27 -4.76
N ASP A 244 7.49 19.21 -5.16
CA ASP A 244 8.93 19.09 -5.03
C ASP A 244 9.61 19.80 -6.20
N LEU A 245 10.60 20.63 -5.91
CA LEU A 245 11.37 21.35 -6.91
C LEU A 245 12.68 20.62 -7.28
N PHE A 246 13.06 19.61 -6.49
CA PHE A 246 14.34 18.91 -6.59
C PHE A 246 14.23 17.52 -7.21
N GLU A 247 13.05 16.89 -7.16
CA GLU A 247 12.78 15.60 -7.80
C GLU A 247 11.42 15.60 -8.52
N ASP A 248 11.26 14.63 -9.43
CA ASP A 248 9.97 14.35 -10.04
C ASP A 248 9.01 13.78 -8.99
N ASP A 249 7.92 14.50 -8.73
CA ASP A 249 6.91 14.16 -7.74
C ASP A 249 5.62 13.61 -8.37
N GLY A 250 5.59 13.42 -9.69
CA GLY A 250 4.40 12.93 -10.40
C GLY A 250 3.18 13.85 -10.28
N GLY A 251 3.40 15.16 -10.08
CA GLY A 251 2.34 16.16 -9.95
C GLY A 251 2.08 16.65 -8.53
N GLY A 252 2.82 16.14 -7.54
CA GLY A 252 2.83 16.65 -6.17
C GLY A 252 1.86 15.97 -5.21
N TRP A 253 1.59 16.64 -4.08
CA TRP A 253 0.74 16.15 -2.99
C TRP A 253 -0.36 17.15 -2.62
N LEU A 254 -1.60 16.70 -2.61
CA LEU A 254 -2.79 17.45 -2.23
C LEU A 254 -2.94 17.41 -0.70
N GLN A 255 -2.88 18.56 -0.02
CA GLN A 255 -2.94 18.58 1.45
C GLN A 255 -4.38 18.50 2.01
N ASP A 256 -5.35 19.13 1.34
CA ASP A 256 -6.74 19.13 1.79
C ASP A 256 -7.47 17.90 1.24
N VAL A 257 -7.46 16.83 2.04
CA VAL A 257 -8.14 15.56 1.76
C VAL A 257 -9.66 15.73 1.77
N ALA A 258 -10.20 16.55 2.66
CA ALA A 258 -11.64 16.74 2.80
C ALA A 258 -12.23 17.49 1.60
N LEU A 259 -11.49 18.47 1.06
CA LEU A 259 -11.84 19.11 -0.21
C LEU A 259 -11.81 18.11 -1.37
N LEU A 260 -10.77 17.27 -1.45
CA LEU A 260 -10.69 16.25 -2.49
C LEU A 260 -11.87 15.28 -2.43
N ASP A 261 -12.18 14.73 -1.25
CA ASP A 261 -13.28 13.79 -1.08
C ASP A 261 -14.64 14.42 -1.43
N ARG A 262 -14.83 15.72 -1.13
CA ARG A 262 -16.02 16.47 -1.53
C ARG A 262 -16.14 16.60 -3.06
N LEU A 263 -15.06 16.99 -3.73
CA LEU A 263 -15.04 17.14 -5.19
C LEU A 263 -15.27 15.79 -5.90
N VAL A 264 -14.69 14.70 -5.36
CA VAL A 264 -14.92 13.35 -5.86
C VAL A 264 -16.39 12.98 -5.72
N ALA A 265 -16.99 13.20 -4.55
CA ALA A 265 -18.40 12.89 -4.30
C ALA A 265 -19.35 13.71 -5.20
N GLU A 266 -19.09 14.99 -5.39
CA GLU A 266 -19.86 15.87 -6.29
C GLU A 266 -19.77 15.38 -7.74
N LYS A 267 -18.57 15.04 -8.22
CA LYS A 267 -18.35 14.55 -9.59
C LYS A 267 -18.96 13.16 -9.81
N LEU A 268 -18.85 12.25 -8.84
CA LEU A 268 -19.51 10.94 -8.86
C LEU A 268 -21.03 11.07 -8.86
N LYS A 269 -21.59 11.99 -8.07
CA LYS A 269 -23.01 12.27 -8.04
C LYS A 269 -23.51 12.80 -9.38
N ALA A 270 -22.81 13.77 -9.99
CA ALA A 270 -23.17 14.28 -11.30
C ALA A 270 -23.15 13.19 -12.39
N ALA A 271 -22.18 12.27 -12.32
CA ALA A 271 -22.13 11.12 -13.20
C ALA A 271 -23.29 10.14 -12.97
N ALA A 272 -23.65 9.88 -11.72
CA ALA A 272 -24.79 9.04 -11.36
C ALA A 272 -26.12 9.64 -11.81
N ASP A 273 -26.30 10.97 -11.66
CA ASP A 273 -27.48 11.69 -12.12
C ASP A 273 -27.61 11.63 -13.66
N ALA A 274 -26.48 11.68 -14.39
CA ALA A 274 -26.48 11.52 -15.85
C ALA A 274 -26.92 10.11 -16.28
N ILE A 275 -26.47 9.07 -15.57
CA ILE A 275 -26.84 7.67 -15.83
C ILE A 275 -28.27 7.37 -15.37
N ALA A 276 -28.79 8.07 -14.35
CA ALA A 276 -30.16 7.90 -13.89
C ALA A 276 -31.21 8.21 -14.97
N VAL A 277 -30.88 9.07 -15.95
CA VAL A 277 -31.74 9.37 -17.10
C VAL A 277 -31.97 8.13 -17.98
N GLU A 278 -31.09 7.13 -17.93
CA GLU A 278 -31.23 5.87 -18.68
C GLU A 278 -32.36 4.97 -18.14
N GLY A 279 -32.88 5.22 -16.92
CA GLY A 279 -34.06 4.54 -16.38
C GLY A 279 -33.80 3.29 -15.54
N TRP A 280 -32.55 3.06 -15.10
CA TRP A 280 -32.19 1.94 -14.24
C TRP A 280 -32.94 1.95 -12.90
N LYS A 281 -33.19 0.77 -12.33
CA LYS A 281 -33.94 0.62 -11.07
C LYS A 281 -33.19 1.21 -9.87
N TRP A 282 -31.89 0.96 -9.80
CA TRP A 282 -31.02 1.46 -8.74
C TRP A 282 -29.63 1.78 -9.28
N ILE A 283 -28.94 2.71 -8.62
CA ILE A 283 -27.55 3.05 -8.90
C ILE A 283 -26.77 3.01 -7.59
N SER A 284 -25.66 2.29 -7.56
CA SER A 284 -24.73 2.28 -6.44
C SER A 284 -23.44 2.98 -6.84
N VAL A 285 -22.99 3.93 -6.01
CA VAL A 285 -21.86 4.81 -6.33
C VAL A 285 -20.86 4.79 -5.18
N ALA A 286 -19.61 4.48 -5.50
CA ALA A 286 -18.49 4.57 -4.58
C ALA A 286 -17.19 4.85 -5.34
N VAL A 287 -16.16 5.34 -4.65
CA VAL A 287 -14.81 5.46 -5.25
C VAL A 287 -14.27 4.09 -5.64
N ASP A 288 -14.53 3.09 -4.80
CA ASP A 288 -14.12 1.71 -4.97
C ASP A 288 -15.10 0.79 -4.25
N PHE A 289 -15.25 -0.44 -4.74
CA PHE A 289 -16.06 -1.46 -4.10
C PHE A 289 -15.17 -2.61 -3.64
N PRO A 290 -15.42 -3.19 -2.45
CA PRO A 290 -14.70 -4.38 -2.01
C PRO A 290 -14.83 -5.51 -3.04
N PHE A 291 -13.77 -6.31 -3.19
CA PHE A 291 -13.79 -7.50 -4.03
C PHE A 291 -15.00 -8.39 -3.67
N GLY A 292 -15.81 -8.73 -4.68
CA GLY A 292 -17.04 -9.49 -4.50
C GLY A 292 -18.29 -8.66 -4.17
N HIS A 293 -18.26 -7.32 -4.30
CA HIS A 293 -19.46 -6.49 -4.10
C HIS A 293 -20.63 -6.87 -5.04
N ALA A 294 -20.31 -7.30 -6.26
CA ALA A 294 -21.30 -7.82 -7.21
C ALA A 294 -21.61 -9.33 -7.01
N SER A 295 -20.95 -10.01 -6.07
CA SER A 295 -21.19 -11.44 -5.81
C SER A 295 -22.57 -11.62 -5.16
N GLY A 296 -23.47 -12.29 -5.89
CA GLY A 296 -24.88 -12.44 -5.51
C GLY A 296 -25.84 -11.58 -6.34
N LEU A 297 -25.33 -10.73 -7.23
CA LEU A 297 -26.11 -10.05 -8.25
C LEU A 297 -26.07 -10.86 -9.55
N LEU A 298 -27.21 -11.02 -10.21
CA LEU A 298 -27.26 -11.63 -11.54
C LEU A 298 -26.83 -10.58 -12.58
N LYS A 299 -25.77 -10.87 -13.34
CA LYS A 299 -25.31 -9.99 -14.43
C LYS A 299 -26.06 -10.34 -15.72
N LEU A 300 -26.73 -9.35 -16.30
CA LEU A 300 -27.38 -9.47 -17.61
C LEU A 300 -26.34 -9.34 -18.73
N GLU A 301 -26.49 -10.14 -19.77
CA GLU A 301 -25.67 -10.02 -20.98
C GLU A 301 -26.26 -8.92 -21.88
N GLY A 302 -25.51 -7.83 -22.04
CA GLY A 302 -25.83 -6.78 -23.01
C GLY A 302 -25.29 -7.12 -24.39
N THR A 303 -25.84 -6.49 -25.43
CA THR A 303 -25.29 -6.56 -26.79
C THR A 303 -24.41 -5.34 -27.05
N PRO A 304 -23.15 -5.49 -27.48
CA PRO A 304 -22.31 -4.33 -27.77
C PRO A 304 -22.93 -3.52 -28.92
N ALA A 305 -22.95 -2.19 -28.79
CA ALA A 305 -23.37 -1.33 -29.88
C ALA A 305 -22.53 -1.59 -31.14
N ALA A 306 -23.18 -1.72 -32.30
CA ALA A 306 -22.48 -1.91 -33.55
C ALA A 306 -21.64 -0.67 -33.88
N LEU A 307 -20.38 -0.88 -34.26
CA LEU A 307 -19.49 0.17 -34.74
C LEU A 307 -20.13 0.88 -35.94
N THR A 308 -20.15 2.21 -35.88
CA THR A 308 -20.56 3.02 -37.04
C THR A 308 -19.56 2.85 -38.18
N VAL A 309 -19.99 3.11 -39.42
CA VAL A 309 -19.11 3.03 -40.60
C VAL A 309 -17.88 3.95 -40.46
N ASP A 310 -18.06 5.12 -39.85
CA ASP A 310 -16.97 6.08 -39.62
C ASP A 310 -15.99 5.57 -38.55
N GLN A 311 -16.48 4.97 -37.46
CA GLN A 311 -15.63 4.36 -36.43
C GLN A 311 -14.87 3.15 -36.96
N GLN A 312 -15.52 2.28 -37.75
CA GLN A 312 -14.85 1.14 -38.37
C GLN A 312 -13.74 1.60 -39.33
N THR A 313 -14.00 2.64 -40.14
CA THR A 313 -13.00 3.23 -41.03
C THR A 313 -11.81 3.80 -40.24
N ALA A 314 -12.06 4.41 -39.08
CA ALA A 314 -11.01 4.91 -38.19
C ALA A 314 -10.19 3.77 -37.56
N VAL A 315 -10.84 2.68 -37.10
CA VAL A 315 -10.16 1.48 -36.58
C VAL A 315 -9.26 0.86 -37.65
N ASP A 316 -9.77 0.70 -38.87
CA ASP A 316 -9.02 0.11 -39.98
C ASP A 316 -7.82 1.00 -40.36
N ALA A 317 -7.99 2.32 -40.35
CA ALA A 317 -6.92 3.27 -40.61
C ALA A 317 -5.82 3.24 -39.53
N LEU A 318 -6.22 3.17 -38.25
CA LEU A 318 -5.29 3.09 -37.11
C LEU A 318 -4.52 1.76 -37.10
N LYS A 319 -5.17 0.63 -37.36
CA LYS A 319 -4.51 -0.68 -37.50
C LYS A 319 -3.53 -0.70 -38.68
N ALA A 320 -3.90 -0.12 -39.81
CA ALA A 320 -3.00 0.02 -40.96
C ALA A 320 -1.82 0.98 -40.72
N GLU A 321 -1.94 1.92 -39.77
CA GLU A 321 -0.82 2.75 -39.31
C GLU A 321 0.09 1.97 -38.35
N GLN A 322 -0.48 1.23 -37.39
CA GLN A 322 0.25 0.34 -36.49
C GLN A 322 1.06 -0.71 -37.26
N ASP A 323 0.42 -1.46 -38.17
CA ASP A 323 1.06 -2.50 -38.97
C ASP A 323 2.23 -1.95 -39.80
N ARG A 324 2.10 -0.71 -40.30
CA ARG A 324 3.18 -0.04 -41.04
C ARG A 324 4.36 0.29 -40.13
N LEU A 325 4.11 0.87 -38.96
CA LEU A 325 5.14 1.21 -37.99
C LEU A 325 5.84 -0.05 -37.45
N GLU A 326 5.09 -1.10 -37.13
CA GLU A 326 5.66 -2.39 -36.70
C GLU A 326 6.53 -3.02 -37.79
N THR A 327 6.11 -2.95 -39.05
CA THR A 327 6.89 -3.48 -40.19
C THR A 327 8.15 -2.66 -40.48
N GLU A 328 8.07 -1.33 -40.40
CA GLU A 328 9.19 -0.42 -40.69
C GLU A 328 10.30 -0.54 -39.64
N TYR A 329 9.94 -0.81 -38.38
CA TYR A 329 10.87 -0.90 -37.25
C TYR A 329 11.09 -2.32 -36.72
N GLN A 330 10.65 -3.35 -37.46
CA GLN A 330 10.76 -4.76 -37.04
C GLN A 330 12.20 -5.23 -36.76
N ASP A 331 13.17 -4.71 -37.51
CA ASP A 331 14.60 -5.05 -37.40
C ASP A 331 15.40 -4.00 -36.60
N ALA A 332 14.74 -2.96 -36.06
CA ALA A 332 15.38 -1.93 -35.28
C ALA A 332 15.69 -2.44 -33.86
N ASN A 333 16.92 -2.21 -33.40
CA ASN A 333 17.35 -2.62 -32.05
C ASN A 333 16.75 -1.72 -30.94
N GLU A 334 16.26 -0.54 -31.30
CA GLU A 334 15.62 0.45 -30.42
C GLU A 334 14.68 1.31 -31.29
N LEU A 335 13.45 1.56 -30.81
CA LEU A 335 12.46 2.40 -31.48
C LEU A 335 12.81 3.88 -31.26
N PRO A 336 12.71 4.75 -32.30
CA PRO A 336 12.75 6.19 -32.08
C PRO A 336 11.63 6.63 -31.13
N ASP A 337 11.91 7.56 -30.23
CA ASP A 337 10.96 8.06 -29.22
C ASP A 337 9.64 8.54 -29.83
N GLU A 338 9.68 9.17 -31.02
CA GLU A 338 8.47 9.61 -31.70
C GLU A 338 7.58 8.45 -32.20
N VAL A 339 8.18 7.30 -32.52
CA VAL A 339 7.47 6.10 -32.99
C VAL A 339 6.87 5.34 -31.81
N ASP A 340 7.60 5.21 -30.72
CA ASP A 340 7.10 4.61 -29.46
C ASP A 340 5.90 5.41 -28.92
N GLN A 341 6.01 6.75 -28.89
CA GLN A 341 4.90 7.62 -28.53
C GLN A 341 3.70 7.44 -29.46
N ARG A 342 3.94 7.34 -30.77
CA ARG A 342 2.86 7.20 -31.76
C ARG A 342 2.14 5.85 -31.64
N LEU A 343 2.86 4.76 -31.36
CA LEU A 343 2.27 3.45 -31.11
C LEU A 343 1.39 3.48 -29.84
N GLY A 344 1.87 4.10 -28.75
CA GLY A 344 1.07 4.27 -27.54
C GLY A 344 -0.20 5.11 -27.75
N GLU A 345 -0.14 6.14 -28.59
CA GLU A 345 -1.33 6.91 -29.00
C GLU A 345 -2.33 6.05 -29.80
N ILE A 346 -1.85 5.24 -30.74
CA ILE A 346 -2.69 4.36 -31.56
C ILE A 346 -3.39 3.31 -30.69
N GLU A 347 -2.66 2.66 -29.78
CA GLU A 347 -3.23 1.69 -28.84
C GLU A 347 -4.32 2.33 -27.96
N THR A 348 -4.07 3.54 -27.45
CA THR A 348 -5.05 4.28 -26.65
C THR A 348 -6.31 4.60 -27.45
N LEU A 349 -6.16 5.02 -28.70
CA LEU A 349 -7.29 5.32 -29.59
C LEU A 349 -8.08 4.05 -29.96
N LEU A 350 -7.40 2.94 -30.26
CA LEU A 350 -8.04 1.66 -30.54
C LEU A 350 -8.83 1.14 -29.34
N LEU A 351 -8.24 1.16 -28.13
CA LEU A 351 -8.93 0.79 -26.89
C LEU A 351 -10.19 1.63 -26.66
N SER A 352 -10.14 2.94 -26.95
CA SER A 352 -11.31 3.82 -26.82
C SER A 352 -12.42 3.54 -27.84
N LEU A 353 -12.06 3.02 -29.02
CA LEU A 353 -13.01 2.62 -30.07
C LEU A 353 -13.57 1.22 -29.83
N GLU A 354 -12.86 0.35 -29.12
CA GLU A 354 -13.31 -0.98 -28.72
C GLU A 354 -14.25 -0.94 -27.50
N ASP A 355 -14.16 0.08 -26.64
CA ASP A 355 -15.04 0.30 -25.48
C ASP A 355 -16.44 0.82 -25.91
N GLN A 356 -17.19 -0.01 -26.62
CA GLN A 356 -18.56 0.30 -27.06
C GLN A 356 -19.57 0.13 -25.93
N PRO A 357 -20.55 1.05 -25.79
CA PRO A 357 -21.59 0.90 -24.79
C PRO A 357 -22.41 -0.36 -25.05
N MET A 358 -22.67 -1.12 -23.99
CA MET A 358 -23.57 -2.27 -24.03
C MET A 358 -25.03 -1.79 -24.09
N ILE A 359 -25.77 -2.30 -25.06
CA ILE A 359 -27.21 -2.06 -25.23
C ILE A 359 -27.98 -3.16 -24.48
N PHE A 360 -28.94 -2.74 -23.67
CA PHE A 360 -29.83 -3.60 -22.90
C PHE A 360 -31.28 -3.35 -23.30
N ASP A 361 -32.12 -4.38 -23.21
CA ASP A 361 -33.55 -4.25 -23.48
C ASP A 361 -34.22 -3.38 -22.40
N SER A 362 -35.24 -2.60 -22.80
CA SER A 362 -35.91 -1.67 -21.87
C SER A 362 -36.58 -2.36 -20.68
N ALA A 363 -37.03 -3.62 -20.86
CA ALA A 363 -37.56 -4.45 -19.78
C ALA A 363 -36.48 -4.87 -18.77
N ASP A 364 -35.24 -5.03 -19.24
CA ASP A 364 -34.08 -5.38 -18.41
C ASP A 364 -33.55 -4.17 -17.64
N ILE A 365 -33.50 -3.00 -18.28
CA ILE A 365 -33.11 -1.73 -17.64
C ILE A 365 -34.03 -1.42 -16.45
N ALA A 366 -35.34 -1.69 -16.57
CA ALA A 366 -36.33 -1.42 -15.51
C ALA A 366 -36.17 -2.28 -14.25
N ARG A 367 -35.44 -3.42 -14.33
CA ARG A 367 -35.22 -4.34 -13.20
C ARG A 367 -33.76 -4.43 -12.74
N ALA A 368 -32.82 -4.04 -13.59
CA ALA A 368 -31.40 -4.03 -13.29
C ALA A 368 -30.94 -2.67 -12.73
N GLY A 369 -29.75 -2.66 -12.16
CA GLY A 369 -29.07 -1.48 -11.68
C GLY A 369 -27.66 -1.34 -12.21
N VAL A 370 -27.04 -0.22 -11.83
CA VAL A 370 -25.69 0.19 -12.26
C VAL A 370 -24.79 0.37 -11.06
N ILE A 371 -23.57 -0.13 -11.16
CA ILE A 371 -22.50 0.10 -10.19
C ILE A 371 -21.52 1.08 -10.83
N ILE A 372 -21.27 2.22 -10.19
CA ILE A 372 -20.38 3.27 -10.67
C ILE A 372 -19.16 3.33 -9.75
N SER A 373 -17.98 3.09 -10.31
CA SER A 373 -16.70 3.13 -9.60
C SER A 373 -15.63 3.91 -10.38
N ILE A 374 -14.45 4.08 -9.76
CA ILE A 374 -13.29 4.73 -10.39
C ILE A 374 -12.17 3.68 -10.51
N ASP A 375 -11.60 3.52 -11.71
CA ASP A 375 -10.47 2.61 -11.94
C ASP A 375 -9.14 3.15 -11.37
N SER A 376 -8.05 2.37 -11.51
CA SER A 376 -6.71 2.78 -11.05
C SER A 376 -6.17 4.03 -11.74
N GLU A 377 -6.66 4.33 -12.95
CA GLU A 377 -6.26 5.50 -13.74
C GLU A 377 -7.14 6.72 -13.46
N GLY A 378 -8.13 6.60 -12.57
CA GLY A 378 -9.03 7.71 -12.26
C GLY A 378 -10.16 7.88 -13.29
N ARG A 379 -10.44 6.88 -14.11
CA ARG A 379 -11.54 6.89 -15.09
C ARG A 379 -12.81 6.34 -14.45
N LEU A 380 -13.95 6.90 -14.86
CA LEU A 380 -15.26 6.44 -14.42
C LEU A 380 -15.58 5.09 -15.08
N VAL A 381 -15.92 4.08 -14.28
CA VAL A 381 -16.32 2.76 -14.75
C VAL A 381 -17.79 2.51 -14.35
N PRO A 382 -18.74 2.78 -15.26
CA PRO A 382 -20.15 2.44 -15.08
C PRO A 382 -20.41 1.00 -15.53
N ASP A 383 -20.51 0.07 -14.58
CA ASP A 383 -20.81 -1.34 -14.85
C ASP A 383 -22.33 -1.58 -14.72
N ARG A 384 -22.96 -1.86 -15.87
CA ARG A 384 -24.42 -1.90 -16.05
C ARG A 384 -24.93 -3.35 -16.07
N GLY A 385 -26.22 -3.52 -15.75
CA GLY A 385 -26.90 -4.80 -15.93
C GLY A 385 -26.89 -5.73 -14.71
N TYR A 386 -26.92 -5.18 -13.48
CA TYR A 386 -26.96 -5.99 -12.26
C TYR A 386 -28.37 -6.12 -11.69
N VAL A 387 -28.90 -7.33 -11.60
CA VAL A 387 -30.20 -7.64 -10.99
C VAL A 387 -29.99 -8.16 -9.58
N ARG A 388 -30.71 -7.60 -8.59
CA ARG A 388 -30.71 -8.11 -7.21
C ARG A 388 -31.62 -9.35 -7.11
N PRO A 389 -31.34 -10.31 -6.22
CA PRO A 389 -32.18 -11.51 -6.06
C PRO A 389 -33.66 -11.19 -5.77
N GLU A 390 -33.93 -10.10 -5.06
CA GLU A 390 -35.27 -9.58 -4.77
C GLU A 390 -36.04 -9.06 -6.01
N ASP A 391 -35.33 -8.82 -7.11
CA ASP A 391 -35.86 -8.25 -8.36
C ASP A 391 -36.01 -9.29 -9.48
N GLU A 392 -35.59 -10.54 -9.24
CA GLU A 392 -35.67 -11.66 -10.17
C GLU A 392 -37.11 -12.20 -10.32
N THR A 393 -37.91 -12.12 -9.25
CA THR A 393 -39.26 -12.73 -9.15
C THR A 393 -40.38 -12.01 -9.91
N LEU A 394 -40.10 -10.91 -10.62
CA LEU A 394 -41.13 -10.15 -11.34
C LEU A 394 -41.47 -10.72 -12.74
N VAL A 395 -40.92 -11.88 -13.10
CA VAL A 395 -41.16 -12.54 -14.41
C VAL A 395 -41.89 -13.86 -14.22
N VAL A 396 -43.14 -13.83 -13.74
CA VAL A 396 -44.11 -14.89 -14.07
C VAL A 396 -45.46 -14.24 -14.32
N GLU A 397 -46.03 -14.56 -15.49
CA GLU A 397 -47.38 -14.29 -15.99
C GLU A 397 -47.62 -13.00 -16.78
N SER A 398 -47.28 -13.05 -18.07
CA SER A 398 -48.22 -12.59 -19.10
C SER A 398 -47.97 -13.30 -20.43
N ASP A 399 -48.48 -14.53 -20.56
CA ASP A 399 -48.91 -15.09 -21.85
C ASP A 399 -49.73 -16.38 -21.64
N VAL A 400 -51.05 -16.26 -21.42
CA VAL A 400 -52.09 -17.04 -22.14
C VAL A 400 -53.44 -16.30 -22.05
N ALA A 401 -54.10 -16.11 -23.19
CA ALA A 401 -55.44 -15.52 -23.33
C ALA A 401 -56.57 -16.49 -22.91
N ASP A 402 -57.67 -15.98 -22.32
CA ASP A 402 -59.02 -15.97 -22.93
C ASP A 402 -60.10 -15.28 -22.05
N GLY A 403 -60.90 -14.41 -22.67
CA GLY A 403 -62.36 -14.23 -22.44
C GLY A 403 -62.96 -13.48 -21.23
N GLY A 404 -63.36 -12.20 -21.42
CA GLY A 404 -64.75 -11.77 -21.09
C GLY A 404 -65.05 -10.61 -20.12
N HIS A 405 -64.99 -9.35 -20.63
CA HIS A 405 -65.99 -8.24 -20.46
C HIS A 405 -66.20 -7.49 -19.09
N PRO A 406 -66.72 -6.22 -19.11
CA PRO A 406 -65.94 -5.01 -18.74
C PRO A 406 -66.57 -4.12 -17.62
N PHE A 407 -65.96 -2.93 -17.40
CA PHE A 407 -66.24 -1.76 -16.51
C PHE A 407 -65.25 -1.62 -15.34
N ASP A 408 -64.65 -0.47 -15.00
CA ASP A 408 -64.99 0.94 -15.23
C ASP A 408 -63.71 1.82 -15.13
N GLU A 409 -63.77 3.01 -15.71
CA GLU A 409 -62.70 4.02 -15.75
C GLU A 409 -62.31 4.53 -14.35
N ASN A 410 -61.02 4.64 -14.06
CA ASN A 410 -60.53 5.73 -13.21
C ASN A 410 -59.12 6.17 -13.62
N LYS A 411 -59.02 7.46 -14.00
CA LYS A 411 -57.76 8.16 -14.26
C LYS A 411 -56.98 8.37 -12.97
N GLY A 412 -55.68 8.10 -12.98
CA GLY A 412 -54.78 8.51 -11.91
C GLY A 412 -53.32 8.14 -12.15
N SER A 413 -52.55 9.10 -12.69
CA SER A 413 -51.09 9.27 -12.59
C SER A 413 -50.17 8.07 -12.85
N GLU A 414 -49.39 8.15 -13.93
CA GLU A 414 -48.14 7.40 -14.11
C GLU A 414 -47.24 7.54 -12.86
N PRO A 415 -46.74 6.45 -12.26
CA PRO A 415 -45.70 6.55 -11.27
C PRO A 415 -44.39 6.84 -12.00
N ALA A 416 -43.85 8.05 -11.81
CA ALA A 416 -42.47 8.33 -12.16
C ALA A 416 -41.56 7.36 -11.39
N HIS A 417 -41.02 6.34 -12.07
CA HIS A 417 -40.04 5.42 -11.50
C HIS A 417 -38.82 6.24 -11.06
N ARG A 418 -38.71 6.48 -9.75
CA ARG A 418 -37.62 7.27 -9.18
C ARG A 418 -36.47 6.31 -8.85
N THR A 419 -35.43 6.32 -9.69
CA THR A 419 -34.21 5.52 -9.49
C THR A 419 -33.59 5.79 -8.11
N ALA A 420 -33.37 4.74 -7.33
CA ALA A 420 -32.73 4.86 -6.02
C ALA A 420 -31.21 4.96 -6.17
N ILE A 421 -30.63 6.14 -5.93
CA ILE A 421 -29.18 6.36 -5.91
C ILE A 421 -28.67 6.14 -4.47
N THR A 422 -27.80 5.15 -4.29
CA THR A 422 -27.14 4.86 -3.01
C THR A 422 -25.67 5.28 -3.09
N VAL A 423 -25.29 6.28 -2.29
CA VAL A 423 -23.89 6.73 -2.15
C VAL A 423 -23.36 6.15 -0.84
N ALA A 424 -22.42 5.22 -0.92
CA ALA A 424 -21.85 4.58 0.27
C ALA A 424 -20.79 5.51 0.91
N GLY A 425 -21.12 6.11 2.05
CA GLY A 425 -20.22 7.01 2.78
C GLY A 425 -20.90 7.88 3.83
N MET A 426 -21.62 7.30 4.78
CA MET A 426 -22.03 7.97 6.01
C MET A 426 -22.15 6.94 7.13
N ALA A 427 -21.50 7.22 8.26
CA ALA A 427 -21.38 6.36 9.42
C ALA A 427 -22.76 6.09 10.06
N SER A 428 -23.04 4.82 10.35
CA SER A 428 -24.20 4.40 11.13
C SER A 428 -23.93 4.59 12.63
N GLU A 429 -24.89 5.20 13.33
CA GLU A 429 -24.98 5.23 14.79
C GLU A 429 -25.30 3.83 15.36
N PRO A 430 -24.96 3.55 16.63
CA PRO A 430 -25.01 2.20 17.18
C PRO A 430 -26.44 1.78 17.52
N ALA A 431 -26.76 0.52 17.21
CA ALA A 431 -28.00 -0.13 17.62
C ALA A 431 -28.00 -0.46 19.11
N GLU A 432 -29.18 -0.34 19.71
CA GLU A 432 -29.49 -0.57 21.12
C GLU A 432 -29.41 -2.06 21.52
N GLU A 433 -29.40 -2.27 22.84
CA GLU A 433 -29.08 -3.48 23.59
C GLU A 433 -29.88 -4.73 23.16
N GLU A 434 -29.19 -5.71 22.55
CA GLU A 434 -29.73 -7.04 22.22
C GLU A 434 -29.66 -8.03 23.41
N ASP A 435 -30.72 -8.83 23.52
CA ASP A 435 -30.95 -9.90 24.49
C ASP A 435 -29.75 -10.86 24.64
N GLU A 436 -29.38 -11.25 25.86
CA GLU A 436 -28.21 -12.11 26.15
C GLU A 436 -28.28 -13.53 25.55
N ARG A 437 -29.40 -13.89 24.90
CA ARG A 437 -29.62 -15.20 24.26
C ARG A 437 -29.01 -15.32 22.86
N GLU A 438 -28.69 -14.22 22.18
CA GLU A 438 -28.27 -14.23 20.76
C GLU A 438 -26.79 -13.89 20.53
N LYS A 439 -25.98 -13.72 21.58
CA LYS A 439 -24.56 -13.37 21.42
C LYS A 439 -23.78 -14.53 20.78
N PRO A 440 -23.13 -14.34 19.61
CA PRO A 440 -22.35 -15.40 18.96
C PRO A 440 -21.14 -15.84 19.80
N LEU A 441 -20.61 -17.04 19.52
CA LEU A 441 -19.39 -17.53 20.17
C LEU A 441 -18.23 -16.50 20.00
N PRO A 442 -17.38 -16.28 21.01
CA PRO A 442 -16.28 -15.32 20.89
C PRO A 442 -15.34 -15.66 19.72
N ASP A 443 -15.01 -14.69 18.87
CA ASP A 443 -14.14 -14.88 17.69
C ASP A 443 -12.85 -15.64 18.01
N ARG A 444 -12.22 -15.32 19.14
CA ARG A 444 -11.00 -15.97 19.60
C ARG A 444 -11.21 -17.47 19.86
N LEU A 445 -12.36 -17.86 20.41
CA LEU A 445 -12.71 -19.27 20.62
C LEU A 445 -12.94 -19.98 19.29
N ILE A 446 -13.59 -19.33 18.31
CA ILE A 446 -13.80 -19.89 16.96
C ILE A 446 -12.45 -20.12 16.25
N THR A 447 -11.53 -19.15 16.32
CA THR A 447 -10.16 -19.29 15.77
C THR A 447 -9.41 -20.46 16.42
N GLU A 448 -9.51 -20.63 17.73
CA GLU A 448 -8.83 -21.74 18.43
C GLU A 448 -9.46 -23.12 18.11
N LEU A 449 -10.79 -23.22 17.98
CA LEU A 449 -11.47 -24.45 17.55
C LEU A 449 -11.09 -24.82 16.11
N THR A 450 -11.09 -23.84 15.20
CA THR A 450 -10.71 -24.06 13.80
C THR A 450 -9.21 -24.35 13.62
N ALA A 451 -8.34 -23.94 14.56
CA ALA A 451 -6.96 -24.39 14.61
C ALA A 451 -6.84 -25.90 14.91
N HIS A 452 -7.61 -26.43 15.88
CA HIS A 452 -7.70 -27.88 16.12
C HIS A 452 -8.20 -28.63 14.89
N ARG A 453 -9.24 -28.10 14.23
CA ARG A 453 -9.79 -28.68 13.00
C ARG A 453 -8.76 -28.71 11.88
N THR A 454 -8.02 -27.62 11.70
CA THR A 454 -6.93 -27.54 10.70
C THR A 454 -5.89 -28.62 10.97
N LEU A 455 -5.43 -28.76 12.21
CA LEU A 455 -4.40 -29.73 12.56
C LEU A 455 -4.87 -31.18 12.35
N ALA A 456 -6.10 -31.50 12.73
CA ALA A 456 -6.69 -32.82 12.50
C ALA A 456 -6.86 -33.11 11.00
N LEU A 457 -7.27 -32.11 10.20
CA LEU A 457 -7.39 -32.24 8.75
C LEU A 457 -6.04 -32.46 8.07
N ARG A 458 -4.96 -31.83 8.57
CA ARG A 458 -3.59 -32.10 8.10
C ARG A 458 -3.18 -33.54 8.36
N ASP A 459 -3.43 -34.00 9.58
CA ASP A 459 -3.10 -35.34 10.00
C ASP A 459 -3.83 -36.38 9.14
N ALA A 460 -5.12 -36.18 8.90
CA ALA A 460 -5.94 -37.03 8.04
C ALA A 460 -5.47 -37.01 6.58
N LEU A 461 -5.23 -35.83 5.99
CA LEU A 461 -4.79 -35.75 4.58
C LEU A 461 -3.43 -36.42 4.37
N ALA A 462 -2.49 -36.27 5.31
CA ALA A 462 -1.17 -36.91 5.23
C ALA A 462 -1.25 -38.45 5.21
N GLN A 463 -2.33 -39.03 5.74
CA GLN A 463 -2.59 -40.47 5.75
C GLN A 463 -3.29 -40.98 4.47
N HIS A 464 -3.74 -40.08 3.58
CA HIS A 464 -4.46 -40.41 2.35
C HIS A 464 -3.78 -39.86 1.08
N PRO A 465 -2.71 -40.52 0.56
CA PRO A 465 -1.94 -40.02 -0.57
C PRO A 465 -2.69 -39.78 -1.87
N SER A 466 -3.69 -40.61 -2.19
CA SER A 466 -4.54 -40.42 -3.38
C SER A 466 -5.39 -39.16 -3.29
N ILE A 467 -5.92 -38.85 -2.11
CA ILE A 467 -6.72 -37.65 -1.86
C ILE A 467 -5.82 -36.41 -1.82
N ALA A 468 -4.62 -36.50 -1.25
CA ALA A 468 -3.64 -35.43 -1.31
C ALA A 468 -3.26 -35.06 -2.76
N PHE A 469 -3.03 -36.07 -3.61
CA PHE A 469 -2.78 -35.85 -5.04
C PHE A 469 -3.96 -35.14 -5.72
N LEU A 470 -5.18 -35.64 -5.49
CA LEU A 470 -6.39 -35.03 -6.03
C LEU A 470 -6.55 -33.57 -5.57
N ALA A 471 -6.27 -33.28 -4.31
CA ALA A 471 -6.39 -31.93 -3.74
C ALA A 471 -5.40 -30.93 -4.37
N VAL A 472 -4.15 -31.35 -4.58
CA VAL A 472 -3.12 -30.52 -5.25
C VAL A 472 -3.44 -30.36 -6.74
N LEU A 473 -3.85 -31.43 -7.42
CA LEU A 473 -4.28 -31.38 -8.83
C LEU A 473 -5.49 -30.46 -9.00
N HIS A 474 -6.46 -30.53 -8.09
CA HIS A 474 -7.61 -29.64 -8.06
C HIS A 474 -7.17 -28.18 -7.96
N ASN A 475 -6.23 -27.85 -7.08
CA ASN A 475 -5.72 -26.49 -6.98
C ASN A 475 -4.95 -26.04 -8.24
N PHE A 476 -4.13 -26.91 -8.85
CA PHE A 476 -3.49 -26.60 -10.14
C PHE A 476 -4.49 -26.39 -11.26
N ALA A 477 -5.55 -27.20 -11.31
CA ALA A 477 -6.62 -27.05 -12.29
C ALA A 477 -7.38 -25.74 -12.08
N LEU A 478 -7.71 -25.37 -10.83
CA LEU A 478 -8.30 -24.08 -10.49
C LEU A 478 -7.44 -22.91 -10.95
N ALA A 479 -6.15 -22.92 -10.61
CA ALA A 479 -5.23 -21.85 -10.99
C ALA A 479 -5.03 -21.72 -12.52
N THR A 480 -5.07 -22.84 -13.24
CA THR A 480 -4.77 -22.90 -14.68
C THR A 480 -6.00 -22.63 -15.54
N PHE A 481 -7.14 -23.20 -15.19
CA PHE A 481 -8.36 -23.21 -16.01
C PHE A 481 -9.48 -22.33 -15.45
N TYR A 482 -9.44 -21.98 -14.15
CA TYR A 482 -10.48 -21.23 -13.46
C TYR A 482 -9.90 -19.97 -12.79
N ARG A 483 -9.31 -19.08 -13.60
CA ARG A 483 -8.56 -17.87 -13.15
C ARG A 483 -9.33 -16.99 -12.16
N PHE A 484 -10.66 -16.98 -12.23
CA PHE A 484 -11.55 -16.22 -11.34
C PHE A 484 -12.01 -16.98 -10.08
N ALA A 485 -11.71 -18.28 -9.93
CA ALA A 485 -12.06 -19.13 -8.79
C ALA A 485 -10.92 -19.30 -7.76
N SER A 486 -9.76 -18.69 -8.02
CA SER A 486 -8.50 -18.89 -7.28
C SER A 486 -8.53 -18.43 -5.80
N SER A 487 -9.55 -17.68 -5.38
CA SER A 487 -9.68 -17.17 -4.01
C SER A 487 -10.36 -18.13 -3.03
N GLY A 488 -10.93 -19.24 -3.53
CA GLY A 488 -11.71 -20.16 -2.70
C GLY A 488 -10.94 -21.37 -2.14
N SER A 489 -9.76 -21.70 -2.66
CA SER A 489 -9.05 -22.96 -2.33
C SER A 489 -8.56 -22.99 -0.87
N CYS A 490 -8.72 -24.15 -0.21
CA CYS A 490 -8.15 -24.39 1.12
C CYS A 490 -6.66 -24.79 1.09
N LEU A 491 -6.09 -25.03 -0.10
CA LEU A 491 -4.66 -25.26 -0.32
C LEU A 491 -4.03 -24.01 -0.94
N GLU A 492 -3.08 -23.40 -0.24
CA GLU A 492 -2.20 -22.39 -0.83
C GLU A 492 -0.95 -23.10 -1.37
N ILE A 493 -0.73 -23.13 -2.70
CA ILE A 493 0.49 -23.74 -3.28
C ILE A 493 1.66 -22.74 -3.22
N SER A 494 2.06 -22.50 -1.98
CA SER A 494 3.37 -22.09 -1.50
C SER A 494 3.43 -22.79 -0.15
N ILE A 495 4.49 -23.54 0.20
CA ILE A 495 4.54 -24.17 1.53
C ILE A 495 4.78 -23.08 2.57
N ARG A 496 3.72 -22.35 2.90
CA ARG A 496 3.60 -21.44 4.02
C ARG A 496 2.83 -22.21 5.07
N THR A 497 3.51 -22.65 6.10
CA THR A 497 2.82 -23.22 7.25
C THR A 497 2.12 -22.06 7.95
N PRO A 498 0.78 -21.95 7.93
CA PRO A 498 0.10 -20.85 8.60
C PRO A 498 0.46 -20.91 10.09
N ALA A 499 0.91 -19.78 10.60
CA ALA A 499 1.14 -19.62 12.02
C ALA A 499 -0.22 -19.68 12.74
N PHE A 500 -0.26 -20.32 13.91
CA PHE A 500 -1.43 -20.29 14.79
C PHE A 500 -1.19 -19.23 15.87
N PRO A 501 -1.55 -17.95 15.65
CA PRO A 501 -1.29 -16.86 16.61
C PRO A 501 -2.13 -17.00 17.89
N ALA A 502 -3.30 -17.62 17.82
CA ALA A 502 -4.10 -18.03 18.97
C ALA A 502 -4.17 -19.55 19.02
N GLN A 503 -3.70 -20.14 20.12
CA GLN A 503 -3.70 -21.59 20.34
C GLN A 503 -4.51 -21.89 21.60
N ALA A 504 -5.37 -22.91 21.53
CA ALA A 504 -6.00 -23.45 22.72
C ALA A 504 -4.94 -24.12 23.61
N PRO A 505 -5.09 -24.05 24.95
CA PRO A 505 -4.27 -24.86 25.86
C PRO A 505 -4.31 -26.34 25.46
N GLY A 506 -3.13 -26.96 25.33
CA GLY A 506 -2.99 -28.39 24.98
C GLY A 506 -3.00 -28.73 23.48
N LEU A 507 -3.10 -27.75 22.56
CA LEU A 507 -3.06 -28.01 21.10
C LEU A 507 -1.77 -28.74 20.66
N LYS A 508 -0.63 -28.35 21.23
CA LYS A 508 0.69 -28.97 20.96
C LYS A 508 0.75 -30.44 21.42
N ASP A 509 0.02 -30.78 22.46
CA ASP A 509 0.01 -32.11 23.07
C ASP A 509 -1.14 -32.99 22.54
N SER A 510 -1.85 -32.51 21.50
CA SER A 510 -2.93 -33.27 20.86
C SER A 510 -2.40 -34.48 20.10
N ALA A 511 -3.26 -35.51 19.93
CA ALA A 511 -2.91 -36.73 19.20
C ALA A 511 -2.44 -36.44 17.76
N SER A 512 -3.13 -35.52 17.07
CA SER A 512 -2.74 -35.09 15.72
C SER A 512 -1.40 -34.35 15.68
N ALA A 513 -1.09 -33.51 16.67
CA ALA A 513 0.23 -32.85 16.76
C ALA A 513 1.35 -33.89 16.89
N GLY A 514 1.21 -34.82 17.84
CA GLY A 514 2.19 -35.88 18.07
C GLY A 514 2.36 -36.79 16.85
N ALA A 515 1.27 -37.13 16.15
CA ALA A 515 1.33 -37.93 14.93
C ALA A 515 2.03 -37.22 13.77
N ILE A 516 1.79 -35.92 13.58
CA ILE A 516 2.47 -35.09 12.58
C ILE A 516 3.97 -34.99 12.88
N ASP A 517 4.35 -34.70 14.11
CA ASP A 517 5.75 -34.57 14.53
C ASP A 517 6.51 -35.89 14.36
N ALA A 518 5.92 -37.02 14.78
CA ALA A 518 6.50 -38.34 14.59
C ALA A 518 6.71 -38.68 13.11
N ARG A 519 5.73 -38.39 12.24
CA ARG A 519 5.88 -38.56 10.79
C ARG A 519 6.93 -37.63 10.19
N HIS A 520 6.99 -36.37 10.66
CA HIS A 520 7.97 -35.41 10.19
C HIS A 520 9.40 -35.84 10.52
N GLU A 521 9.68 -36.26 11.75
CA GLU A 521 11.00 -36.77 12.13
C GLU A 521 11.36 -38.07 11.40
N THR A 522 10.38 -38.94 11.12
CA THR A 522 10.58 -40.14 10.30
C THR A 522 11.03 -39.79 8.88
N TRP A 523 10.42 -38.77 8.25
CA TRP A 523 10.82 -38.32 6.92
C TRP A 523 12.16 -37.59 6.94
N LYS A 524 12.39 -36.72 7.91
CA LYS A 524 13.63 -35.98 8.09
C LYS A 524 14.84 -36.92 8.24
N ALA A 525 14.68 -38.05 8.94
CA ALA A 525 15.73 -39.05 9.06
C ALA A 525 16.06 -39.80 7.74
N ARG A 526 15.12 -39.82 6.78
CA ARG A 526 15.27 -40.49 5.47
C ARG A 526 15.73 -39.55 4.36
N LEU A 527 15.56 -38.25 4.54
CA LEU A 527 15.96 -37.22 3.58
C LEU A 527 17.42 -36.82 3.79
N PRO A 528 18.14 -36.39 2.74
CA PRO A 528 19.52 -35.97 2.86
C PRO A 528 19.64 -34.62 3.57
N ASN A 529 20.79 -34.37 4.19
CA ASN A 529 21.09 -33.08 4.81
C ASN A 529 21.52 -32.01 3.79
N ASP A 530 22.04 -32.41 2.62
CA ASP A 530 22.41 -31.51 1.52
C ASP A 530 21.28 -31.48 0.47
N GLU A 531 20.85 -30.27 0.11
CA GLU A 531 19.81 -30.01 -0.90
C GLU A 531 20.17 -30.61 -2.27
N LYS A 532 21.47 -30.64 -2.62
CA LYS A 532 21.94 -31.16 -3.91
C LYS A 532 21.66 -32.65 -4.10
N ASP A 533 21.57 -33.40 -3.00
CA ASP A 533 21.31 -34.84 -3.02
C ASP A 533 19.82 -35.18 -2.96
N LEU A 534 18.95 -34.18 -2.75
CA LEU A 534 17.51 -34.36 -2.58
C LEU A 534 16.87 -34.99 -3.82
N TRP A 535 17.19 -34.48 -5.02
CA TRP A 535 16.63 -35.01 -6.27
C TRP A 535 16.89 -36.50 -6.45
N ASN A 536 18.15 -36.92 -6.24
CA ASN A 536 18.55 -38.31 -6.38
C ASN A 536 17.89 -39.19 -5.32
N THR A 537 17.74 -38.68 -4.09
CA THR A 537 17.06 -39.39 -3.01
C THR A 537 15.58 -39.58 -3.31
N LEU A 538 14.89 -38.54 -3.80
CA LEU A 538 13.48 -38.60 -4.19
C LEU A 538 13.27 -39.57 -5.36
N ALA A 539 14.16 -39.55 -6.36
CA ALA A 539 14.10 -40.45 -7.50
C ALA A 539 14.33 -41.93 -7.11
N ALA A 540 15.05 -42.19 -6.02
CA ALA A 540 15.30 -43.53 -5.50
C ALA A 540 14.18 -44.08 -4.60
N LEU A 541 13.23 -43.24 -4.16
CA LEU A 541 12.05 -43.68 -3.41
C LEU A 541 11.09 -44.46 -4.33
N ASP A 542 10.46 -45.51 -3.79
CA ASP A 542 9.38 -46.19 -4.50
C ASP A 542 8.11 -45.33 -4.59
N GLY A 543 7.19 -45.67 -5.50
CA GLY A 543 5.99 -44.86 -5.75
C GLY A 543 5.09 -44.69 -4.51
N HIS A 544 5.12 -45.65 -3.58
CA HIS A 544 4.40 -45.54 -2.30
C HIS A 544 5.07 -44.52 -1.37
N ALA A 545 6.39 -44.54 -1.23
CA ALA A 545 7.13 -43.58 -0.43
C ALA A 545 7.06 -42.16 -1.02
N GLN A 546 7.15 -42.03 -2.35
CA GLN A 546 6.97 -40.75 -3.04
C GLN A 546 5.58 -40.16 -2.80
N SER A 547 4.51 -40.95 -2.96
CA SER A 547 3.14 -40.48 -2.73
C SER A 547 2.88 -40.16 -1.26
N SER A 548 3.43 -40.94 -0.33
CA SER A 548 3.32 -40.67 1.11
C SER A 548 4.06 -39.41 1.55
N LEU A 549 5.27 -39.16 1.00
CA LEU A 549 6.02 -37.93 1.26
C LEU A 549 5.30 -36.72 0.65
N PHE A 550 4.76 -36.87 -0.57
CA PHE A 550 3.93 -35.86 -1.21
C PHE A 550 2.72 -35.49 -0.35
N ALA A 551 2.00 -36.50 0.17
CA ALA A 551 0.84 -36.28 1.04
C ALA A 551 1.21 -35.54 2.33
N HIS A 552 2.33 -35.92 2.95
CA HIS A 552 2.86 -35.25 4.13
C HIS A 552 3.18 -33.78 3.82
N CYS A 553 3.91 -33.48 2.74
CA CYS A 553 4.22 -32.11 2.33
C CYS A 553 2.97 -31.28 1.99
N ALA A 554 2.05 -31.85 1.21
CA ALA A 554 0.80 -31.19 0.82
C ALA A 554 -0.08 -30.87 2.03
N SER A 555 -0.06 -31.71 3.07
CA SER A 555 -0.84 -31.46 4.29
C SER A 555 -0.47 -30.15 4.98
N PHE A 556 0.79 -29.71 4.93
CA PHE A 556 1.21 -28.43 5.53
C PHE A 556 0.59 -27.20 4.85
N ALA A 557 0.09 -27.34 3.62
CA ALA A 557 -0.58 -26.28 2.88
C ALA A 557 -2.07 -26.10 3.26
N ILE A 558 -2.65 -27.01 4.05
CA ILE A 558 -4.07 -26.89 4.47
C ILE A 558 -4.21 -25.72 5.45
N ASN A 559 -5.15 -24.82 5.15
CA ASN A 559 -5.58 -23.75 6.03
C ASN A 559 -7.10 -23.78 6.21
N ALA A 560 -7.58 -24.31 7.34
CA ALA A 560 -9.00 -24.31 7.72
C ALA A 560 -9.25 -23.41 8.95
N LEU A 561 -8.42 -22.37 9.13
CA LEU A 561 -8.47 -21.47 10.26
C LEU A 561 -9.54 -20.39 10.05
N HIS A 562 -10.32 -20.08 11.07
CA HIS A 562 -11.17 -18.89 11.09
C HIS A 562 -10.34 -17.67 11.49
N GLU A 563 -10.34 -16.64 10.65
CA GLU A 563 -9.68 -15.36 10.90
C GLU A 563 -10.72 -14.25 10.85
N PRO A 564 -10.97 -13.54 11.97
CA PRO A 564 -11.99 -12.50 11.98
C PRO A 564 -11.54 -11.33 11.10
N ALA A 565 -12.46 -10.86 10.25
CA ALA A 565 -12.28 -9.71 9.37
C ALA A 565 -12.37 -8.38 10.15
N ASN A 566 -11.47 -8.19 11.11
CA ASN A 566 -11.43 -7.03 12.00
C ASN A 566 -10.57 -5.89 11.42
N ARG A 567 -10.70 -4.68 11.98
CA ARG A 567 -9.95 -3.47 11.60
C ARG A 567 -8.42 -3.68 11.52
N TYR A 568 -7.86 -4.61 12.30
CA TYR A 568 -6.43 -4.96 12.30
C TYR A 568 -6.01 -5.93 11.17
N ASN A 569 -6.96 -6.64 10.55
CA ASN A 569 -6.76 -7.61 9.47
C ASN A 569 -7.28 -7.09 8.10
N GLN A 570 -7.79 -5.86 8.05
CA GLN A 570 -8.30 -5.22 6.84
C GLN A 570 -7.19 -5.16 5.77
N GLY A 571 -7.46 -5.78 4.61
CA GLY A 571 -6.55 -5.84 3.46
C GLY A 571 -5.75 -7.15 3.31
N ARG A 572 -5.70 -8.02 4.33
CA ARG A 572 -5.08 -9.36 4.21
C ARG A 572 -6.08 -10.49 4.04
N VAL A 573 -7.25 -10.37 4.68
CA VAL A 573 -8.25 -11.44 4.75
C VAL A 573 -9.65 -10.83 4.63
N SER A 574 -10.46 -11.30 3.68
CA SER A 574 -11.86 -10.87 3.53
C SER A 574 -12.81 -11.89 4.20
N ALA A 575 -13.94 -11.42 4.74
CA ALA A 575 -14.94 -12.30 5.37
C ALA A 575 -15.44 -13.38 4.39
N HIS A 576 -15.66 -12.99 3.13
CA HIS A 576 -16.03 -13.92 2.05
C HIS A 576 -14.91 -14.94 1.75
N GLY A 577 -13.64 -14.52 1.75
CA GLY A 577 -12.52 -15.43 1.55
C GLY A 577 -12.38 -16.47 2.66
N VAL A 578 -12.62 -16.08 3.92
CA VAL A 578 -12.61 -17.00 5.07
C VAL A 578 -13.75 -17.99 4.98
N ALA A 579 -14.96 -17.54 4.66
CA ALA A 579 -16.12 -18.41 4.48
C ALA A 579 -15.88 -19.45 3.37
N SER A 580 -15.48 -19.00 2.18
CA SER A 580 -15.18 -19.88 1.04
C SER A 580 -14.07 -20.89 1.35
N ARG A 581 -13.03 -20.47 2.10
CA ARG A 581 -11.95 -21.36 2.55
C ARG A 581 -12.45 -22.45 3.49
N LEU A 582 -13.33 -22.10 4.44
CA LEU A 582 -13.94 -23.06 5.35
C LEU A 582 -14.87 -24.03 4.61
N ASP A 583 -15.62 -23.57 3.61
CA ASP A 583 -16.45 -24.43 2.76
C ASP A 583 -15.61 -25.45 1.96
N GLN A 584 -14.46 -25.03 1.43
CA GLN A 584 -13.53 -25.96 0.78
C GLN A 584 -12.85 -26.90 1.77
N ALA A 585 -12.58 -26.45 3.00
CA ALA A 585 -12.09 -27.33 4.06
C ALA A 585 -13.13 -28.40 4.42
N ASP A 586 -14.43 -28.08 4.37
CA ASP A 586 -15.52 -29.05 4.57
C ASP A 586 -15.55 -30.11 3.44
N VAL A 587 -15.33 -29.70 2.18
CA VAL A 587 -15.19 -30.64 1.05
C VAL A 587 -14.02 -31.60 1.28
N LEU A 588 -12.87 -31.08 1.68
CA LEU A 588 -11.68 -31.89 1.94
C LEU A 588 -11.88 -32.81 3.16
N ALA A 589 -12.49 -32.30 4.23
CA ALA A 589 -12.81 -33.06 5.43
C ALA A 589 -13.75 -34.24 5.13
N ARG A 590 -14.75 -34.06 4.25
CA ARG A 590 -15.58 -35.17 3.75
C ARG A 590 -14.77 -36.18 2.95
N ALA A 591 -13.89 -35.72 2.08
CA ALA A 591 -13.09 -36.60 1.21
C ALA A 591 -12.13 -37.49 2.00
N VAL A 592 -11.58 -37.00 3.12
CA VAL A 592 -10.71 -37.77 4.02
C VAL A 592 -11.46 -38.47 5.15
N GLY A 593 -12.77 -38.28 5.27
CA GLY A 593 -13.58 -38.85 6.36
C GLY A 593 -13.19 -38.32 7.75
N LEU A 594 -12.86 -37.03 7.87
CA LEU A 594 -12.41 -36.42 9.12
C LEU A 594 -13.52 -36.47 10.19
N ASP A 595 -13.22 -37.12 11.31
CA ASP A 595 -14.04 -37.14 12.52
C ASP A 595 -13.24 -36.53 13.68
N MET A 596 -13.71 -35.39 14.20
CA MET A 596 -13.04 -34.68 15.28
C MET A 596 -13.08 -35.43 16.62
N VAL A 597 -14.08 -36.29 16.85
CA VAL A 597 -14.15 -37.13 18.06
C VAL A 597 -13.09 -38.23 17.99
N GLN A 598 -12.94 -38.88 16.82
CA GLN A 598 -11.87 -39.86 16.60
C GLN A 598 -10.47 -39.23 16.63
N ALA A 599 -10.36 -37.97 16.19
CA ALA A 599 -9.14 -37.18 16.34
C ALA A 599 -8.83 -36.79 17.82
N GLY A 600 -9.70 -37.18 18.76
CA GLY A 600 -9.49 -37.04 20.20
C GLY A 600 -10.02 -35.74 20.79
N TRP A 601 -10.84 -34.97 20.07
CA TRP A 601 -11.44 -33.75 20.59
C TRP A 601 -12.68 -34.07 21.45
N ARG A 602 -12.75 -33.45 22.63
CA ARG A 602 -13.93 -33.48 23.52
C ARG A 602 -14.08 -32.15 24.24
N PRO A 603 -15.31 -31.71 24.58
CA PRO A 603 -15.53 -30.46 25.30
C PRO A 603 -15.05 -30.61 26.76
N THR A 604 -14.22 -29.69 27.22
CA THR A 604 -13.75 -29.59 28.62
C THR A 604 -13.93 -28.18 29.13
N ILE A 605 -13.82 -27.97 30.44
CA ILE A 605 -13.83 -26.62 31.04
C ILE A 605 -12.78 -25.71 30.37
N ASP A 606 -11.56 -26.21 30.18
CA ASP A 606 -10.43 -25.38 29.73
C ASP A 606 -10.50 -25.03 28.23
N ASN A 607 -11.00 -25.95 27.40
CA ASN A 607 -11.01 -25.77 25.95
C ASN A 607 -12.30 -25.13 25.40
N TYR A 608 -13.44 -25.25 26.08
CA TYR A 608 -14.73 -24.81 25.55
C TYR A 608 -15.71 -24.33 26.63
N LEU A 609 -16.07 -25.20 27.59
CA LEU A 609 -17.21 -24.98 28.51
C LEU A 609 -16.99 -23.81 29.49
N GLY A 610 -15.76 -23.55 29.92
CA GLY A 610 -15.43 -22.41 30.77
C GLY A 610 -15.48 -21.06 30.04
N ARG A 611 -15.47 -21.07 28.70
CA ARG A 611 -15.24 -19.90 27.84
C ARG A 611 -16.48 -19.40 27.11
N ILE A 612 -17.58 -20.14 27.21
CA ILE A 612 -18.90 -19.79 26.66
C ILE A 612 -19.84 -19.25 27.75
N THR A 613 -21.02 -18.75 27.38
CA THR A 613 -22.03 -18.26 28.32
C THR A 613 -22.81 -19.41 28.96
N LYS A 614 -23.54 -19.16 30.06
CA LYS A 614 -24.40 -20.18 30.67
C LYS A 614 -25.46 -20.73 29.69
N SER A 615 -26.05 -19.85 28.87
CA SER A 615 -27.00 -20.26 27.82
C SER A 615 -26.41 -21.30 26.88
N HIS A 616 -25.23 -21.04 26.32
CA HIS A 616 -24.56 -21.99 25.43
C HIS A 616 -24.18 -23.32 26.10
N ILE A 617 -23.86 -23.32 27.41
CA ILE A 617 -23.61 -24.57 28.15
C ILE A 617 -24.89 -25.40 28.22
N LEU A 618 -26.02 -24.76 28.53
CA LEU A 618 -27.32 -25.42 28.59
C LEU A 618 -27.75 -25.94 27.21
N ASP A 619 -27.50 -25.17 26.15
CA ASP A 619 -27.81 -25.58 24.79
C ASP A 619 -26.99 -26.81 24.36
N ALA A 620 -25.70 -26.85 24.69
CA ALA A 620 -24.85 -28.00 24.44
C ALA A 620 -25.33 -29.27 25.16
N VAL A 621 -25.68 -29.16 26.45
CA VAL A 621 -26.19 -30.29 27.25
C VAL A 621 -27.57 -30.72 26.78
N ARG A 622 -28.45 -29.78 26.41
CA ARG A 622 -29.76 -30.06 25.83
C ARG A 622 -29.65 -30.82 24.52
N GLU A 623 -28.74 -30.41 23.64
CA GLU A 623 -28.51 -31.08 22.35
C GLU A 623 -27.96 -32.50 22.53
N ALA A 624 -27.07 -32.72 23.50
CA ALA A 624 -26.43 -34.02 23.72
C ALA A 624 -27.27 -35.02 24.55
N LYS A 625 -28.00 -34.54 25.56
CA LYS A 625 -28.66 -35.35 26.61
C LYS A 625 -30.12 -34.98 26.88
N GLY A 626 -30.70 -34.05 26.11
CA GLY A 626 -32.10 -33.64 26.21
C GLY A 626 -32.41 -32.59 27.28
N GLU A 627 -33.64 -32.05 27.23
CA GLU A 627 -34.10 -30.93 28.08
C GLU A 627 -34.01 -31.23 29.58
N ALA A 628 -34.34 -32.45 30.00
CA ALA A 628 -34.32 -32.85 31.40
C ALA A 628 -32.92 -32.68 32.03
N SER A 629 -31.86 -32.99 31.27
CA SER A 629 -30.47 -32.85 31.72
C SER A 629 -30.02 -31.39 31.81
N ALA A 630 -30.53 -30.52 30.94
CA ALA A 630 -30.25 -29.08 31.01
C ALA A 630 -30.91 -28.43 32.24
N GLN A 631 -32.14 -28.83 32.58
CA GLN A 631 -32.84 -28.32 33.77
C GLN A 631 -32.14 -28.68 35.09
N LEU A 632 -31.44 -29.82 35.13
CA LEU A 632 -30.65 -30.25 36.30
C LEU A 632 -29.45 -29.34 36.59
N ILE A 633 -28.97 -28.57 35.62
CA ILE A 633 -27.77 -27.73 35.78
C ILE A 633 -28.06 -26.23 35.64
N ASP A 634 -29.25 -25.82 35.21
CA ASP A 634 -29.65 -24.41 34.98
C ASP A 634 -29.46 -23.51 36.21
N HIS A 635 -29.78 -24.02 37.39
CA HIS A 635 -29.67 -23.29 38.65
C HIS A 635 -28.22 -23.13 39.15
N LEU A 636 -27.23 -23.78 38.52
CA LEU A 636 -25.84 -23.76 38.98
C LEU A 636 -25.11 -22.46 38.61
N LYS A 637 -24.07 -22.14 39.40
CA LYS A 637 -23.12 -21.09 39.05
C LYS A 637 -22.25 -21.51 37.87
N LYS A 638 -21.75 -20.57 37.07
CA LYS A 638 -21.10 -20.85 35.77
C LYS A 638 -19.96 -21.88 35.87
N SER A 639 -19.13 -21.79 36.91
CA SER A 639 -18.02 -22.73 37.14
C SER A 639 -18.49 -24.16 37.43
N ASP A 640 -19.56 -24.30 38.23
CA ASP A 640 -20.10 -25.60 38.61
C ASP A 640 -20.95 -26.19 37.47
N MET A 641 -21.67 -25.33 36.74
CA MET A 641 -22.38 -25.68 35.51
C MET A 641 -21.43 -26.20 34.44
N ALA A 642 -20.28 -25.56 34.22
CA ALA A 642 -19.28 -26.02 33.26
C ALA A 642 -18.66 -27.38 33.66
N ARG A 643 -18.45 -27.62 34.96
CA ARG A 643 -17.94 -28.90 35.47
C ARG A 643 -18.95 -30.02 35.31
N GLU A 644 -20.22 -29.77 35.63
CA GLU A 644 -21.27 -30.77 35.47
C GLU A 644 -21.58 -31.02 33.99
N ALA A 645 -21.54 -29.98 33.15
CA ALA A 645 -21.65 -30.13 31.70
C ALA A 645 -20.51 -30.96 31.10
N GLU A 646 -19.27 -30.82 31.56
CA GLU A 646 -18.16 -31.67 31.12
C GLU A 646 -18.44 -33.15 31.43
N ARG A 647 -18.95 -33.45 32.63
CA ARG A 647 -19.34 -34.81 33.01
C ARG A 647 -20.50 -35.36 32.18
N LEU A 648 -21.50 -34.53 31.88
CA LEU A 648 -22.68 -34.93 31.11
C LEU A 648 -22.38 -35.13 29.62
N LEU A 649 -21.44 -34.35 29.08
CA LEU A 649 -21.02 -34.42 27.67
C LEU A 649 -19.95 -35.49 27.44
N ASP A 650 -19.26 -35.96 28.48
CA ASP A 650 -18.27 -37.02 28.34
C ASP A 650 -18.89 -38.30 27.75
N GLY A 651 -18.16 -38.92 26.81
CA GLY A 651 -18.60 -40.12 26.08
C GLY A 651 -19.78 -39.94 25.12
N THR A 652 -20.34 -38.73 24.97
CA THR A 652 -21.49 -38.48 24.06
C THR A 652 -21.10 -38.29 22.60
N GLY A 653 -19.83 -37.96 22.33
CA GLY A 653 -19.38 -37.56 21.00
C GLY A 653 -19.87 -36.18 20.55
N TRP A 654 -20.43 -35.37 21.46
CA TRP A 654 -20.90 -34.03 21.13
C TRP A 654 -19.73 -33.10 20.76
N LEU A 655 -19.94 -32.32 19.69
CA LEU A 655 -19.00 -31.33 19.16
C LEU A 655 -19.66 -29.96 19.06
N PRO A 656 -18.94 -28.84 19.22
CA PRO A 656 -19.44 -27.50 18.94
C PRO A 656 -19.55 -27.25 17.43
N ALA A 657 -20.43 -26.35 17.01
CA ALA A 657 -20.74 -26.09 15.60
C ALA A 657 -19.51 -25.92 14.67
N PRO A 658 -18.45 -25.17 15.02
CA PRO A 658 -17.27 -25.00 14.15
C PRO A 658 -16.46 -26.28 13.88
N LEU A 659 -16.65 -27.33 14.70
CA LEU A 659 -15.99 -28.64 14.57
C LEU A 659 -16.86 -29.68 13.88
N ARG A 660 -18.14 -29.38 13.60
CA ARG A 660 -19.05 -30.27 12.90
C ARG A 660 -18.83 -30.17 11.39
N LEU A 661 -19.04 -31.27 10.69
CA LEU A 661 -19.15 -31.27 9.23
C LEU A 661 -20.52 -30.72 8.83
N ALA A 662 -20.58 -29.75 7.90
CA ALA A 662 -21.86 -29.28 7.37
C ALA A 662 -22.66 -30.44 6.75
N GLY A 663 -23.82 -30.74 7.34
CA GLY A 663 -24.74 -31.82 6.91
C GLY A 663 -24.77 -33.08 7.80
N ALA A 664 -23.97 -33.18 8.87
CA ALA A 664 -24.08 -34.26 9.85
C ALA A 664 -25.10 -33.89 10.94
N ALA A 665 -26.23 -34.60 11.02
CA ALA A 665 -27.17 -34.47 12.13
C ALA A 665 -26.49 -34.90 13.45
N PRO A 666 -26.84 -34.30 14.61
CA PRO A 666 -26.27 -34.70 15.88
C PRO A 666 -26.58 -36.18 16.13
N SER A 667 -25.54 -36.99 16.37
CA SER A 667 -25.70 -38.39 16.74
C SER A 667 -26.32 -38.45 18.13
N LEU A 668 -27.64 -38.69 18.18
CA LEU A 668 -28.32 -39.12 19.39
C LEU A 668 -27.68 -40.45 19.83
N GLY A 669 -26.88 -40.40 20.90
CA GLY A 669 -26.24 -41.58 21.46
C GLY A 669 -27.28 -42.63 21.84
N GLN A 670 -27.06 -43.87 21.39
CA GLN A 670 -27.83 -45.05 21.78
C GLN A 670 -27.78 -45.26 23.31
N ASP A 671 -28.93 -45.69 23.85
CA ASP A 671 -29.21 -45.95 25.26
C ASP A 671 -28.05 -46.58 26.03
N GLY A 672 -27.46 -45.80 26.95
CA GLY A 672 -26.61 -46.28 28.03
C GLY A 672 -27.35 -46.12 29.35
N GLU A 673 -27.61 -47.24 30.02
CA GLU A 673 -28.33 -47.35 31.29
C GLU A 673 -27.96 -46.26 32.31
N ALA A 674 -28.99 -45.67 32.92
CA ALA A 674 -28.87 -44.71 34.01
C ALA A 674 -28.02 -45.29 35.15
N SER A 675 -26.82 -44.73 35.35
CA SER A 675 -26.07 -44.96 36.59
C SER A 675 -26.81 -44.31 37.77
N PRO A 676 -26.89 -44.98 38.93
CA PRO A 676 -27.63 -44.48 40.08
C PRO A 676 -26.96 -43.26 40.71
N LEU A 677 -27.78 -42.42 41.35
CA LEU A 677 -27.44 -41.15 41.97
C LEU A 677 -26.30 -41.25 43.02
N PRO A 678 -25.43 -40.23 43.14
CA PRO A 678 -24.49 -40.11 44.25
C PRO A 678 -25.20 -39.87 45.60
N GLU A 679 -24.64 -40.46 46.65
CA GLU A 679 -25.11 -40.50 48.05
C GLU A 679 -25.29 -39.11 48.73
N PHE A 680 -24.85 -38.02 48.10
CA PHE A 680 -24.92 -36.66 48.64
C PHE A 680 -26.31 -35.98 48.55
N LEU A 681 -27.26 -36.55 47.79
CA LEU A 681 -28.61 -35.99 47.63
C LEU A 681 -29.68 -36.68 48.51
N ALA A 682 -29.27 -37.56 49.42
CA ALA A 682 -30.18 -38.32 50.27
C ALA A 682 -29.97 -38.03 51.76
N GLU A 683 -30.04 -36.78 52.21
CA GLU A 683 -30.32 -36.48 53.63
C GLU A 683 -30.73 -35.00 53.89
N ASP A 684 -31.57 -34.84 54.92
CA ASP A 684 -32.18 -33.66 55.58
C ASP A 684 -33.49 -33.09 54.97
N GLU A 685 -34.70 -33.50 55.42
CA GLU A 685 -35.42 -33.19 56.70
C GLU A 685 -35.80 -31.70 56.85
N HIS A 686 -36.95 -31.22 57.32
CA HIS A 686 -38.21 -31.66 57.94
C HIS A 686 -39.14 -30.40 57.81
N ASP A 687 -40.48 -30.40 57.79
CA ASP A 687 -41.38 -30.68 58.93
C ASP A 687 -42.85 -30.41 58.48
N GLY A 688 -43.83 -31.09 59.12
CA GLY A 688 -45.24 -31.26 58.68
C GLY A 688 -46.22 -30.08 58.86
N PRO A 689 -47.57 -30.28 58.97
CA PRO A 689 -48.21 -31.37 59.72
C PRO A 689 -49.46 -32.07 59.11
N GLU A 690 -49.66 -33.30 59.63
CA GLU A 690 -50.88 -34.09 59.91
C GLU A 690 -52.20 -33.92 59.10
N LYS A 691 -52.76 -35.05 58.61
CA LYS A 691 -53.79 -35.84 59.35
C LYS A 691 -54.35 -37.07 58.60
N VAL A 692 -54.41 -38.18 59.36
CA VAL A 692 -55.45 -39.25 59.42
C VAL A 692 -55.38 -40.46 58.47
N GLN A 693 -54.70 -41.50 58.98
CA GLN A 693 -55.14 -42.90 59.17
C GLN A 693 -56.20 -43.53 58.24
N ARG A 694 -55.84 -44.71 57.69
CA ARG A 694 -56.51 -46.00 57.98
C ARG A 694 -55.62 -47.22 57.64
N HIS A 695 -55.60 -48.16 58.60
CA HIS A 695 -55.05 -49.53 58.59
C HIS A 695 -55.51 -50.35 57.36
N SER A 696 -54.93 -51.48 56.90
CA SER A 696 -54.28 -52.66 57.54
C SER A 696 -53.62 -53.51 56.43
N VAL A 697 -52.36 -53.94 56.52
CA VAL A 697 -51.85 -55.29 56.92
C VAL A 697 -52.14 -56.45 55.94
N ALA A 698 -51.04 -57.03 55.40
CA ALA A 698 -50.75 -58.44 55.04
C ALA A 698 -51.68 -59.15 54.02
N ALA A 699 -51.30 -60.18 53.26
CA ALA A 699 -50.08 -60.88 52.87
C ALA A 699 -50.58 -62.12 52.11
N GLU A 700 -50.07 -62.41 50.91
CA GLU A 700 -49.56 -63.72 50.45
C GLU A 700 -49.12 -63.62 48.99
#